data_AF-A0A7V5T733-F1
#
_entry.id   AF-A0A7V5T733-F1
#
_cell.length_a   1.000
_cell.length_b   1.000
_cell.length_c   1.000
_cell.angle_alpha   90.00
_cell.angle_beta   90.00
_cell.angle_gamma   90.00
#
_symmetry.space_group_name_H-M   'P 1'
#
loop_
_entity.id
_entity.type
_entity.pdbx_description
1 polymer ?
#
loop_
_entity_poly.entity_id
_entity_poly.type
_entity_poly.pdbx_seq_one_letter_code
_entity_poly.pdbx_strand_id
1 'polypeptide(L)'
;MNMRRAFTLVAIWALVLPSFGVKSGRSAGQATPIRGLQDEVRVVRDRFGIPHIFARNDHDVYFMMGYVQAQDRFFQMDFLRRVASGTLAELLGRGPMDRVLAQDIQLRVLGLRRAAEASYPALSQEAQAVLQAFADGVNAFLRDNPLPPEYTALELTKAAIPAWTPEDSIVIGKLLAFQLSFGLDDIDFTVRLAAYQQAGQAAGFDGTKLFFEDIFRSAPFDPSVSIPGFLQAAGMRRVAGREWKIEWSRQLEDITRWVSPETIRAAREYLAEIADMPVLQSALGRTTAPSGSNWWIVSGAKTDTGFPMLANDPHLGLGVPAIFYEMHLVVEGPNPMNVMGVSFAGTPVIVLGRNERIAWGATTNPMDVTDVYEERVILDIATQLPIAAIFRDQRRRILAIPQVFRANQPGNGTPDDLAVIPPGTLPSGVSVPPVALVIPDRNNAPIIRVVKSELTDFRVLSVQYTGFGPTRELDTFLIWHRAKNLEDFKRGLQYFDFGSQNWAYVDVDGNIAYFTSGELPLREDLQEGMPDGPPPFFIRNGAGAIFRGDGSIERIVKHEWVPLQTRQPGQAVPFEILPFEEMPQVVNPAQGFIANANNDPIGTTLDNNPLNQLRRGGRGILYLNPGYSIGARMGRIVRLIQRELDPAQGGDGRISLDDMERFQANVQMLDAEVFVPYIRQAFANARASGAPAPLAALAQDARVAEAVDRLARWDFSAPTGIPEGYDASDVNGERQPPSPEEIAASVAATIYSV
;
A
#
# COMPACT_ATOMS: atom_id res chain seq x y z
N MET A 1 5.54 -3.16 30.86
CA MET A 1 5.14 -4.51 31.30
C MET A 1 4.08 -5.00 30.31
N ASN A 2 4.35 -6.10 29.61
CA ASN A 2 4.20 -6.16 28.15
C ASN A 2 2.82 -6.50 27.57
N MET A 3 2.48 -5.72 26.56
CA MET A 3 1.37 -5.75 25.58
C MET A 3 1.15 -7.09 24.85
N ARG A 4 2.08 -8.06 24.98
CA ARG A 4 1.91 -9.41 24.42
C ARG A 4 0.76 -10.16 25.10
N ARG A 5 0.57 -10.02 26.43
CA ARG A 5 -0.33 -10.91 27.21
C ARG A 5 -1.84 -10.75 26.97
N ALA A 6 -2.31 -9.58 26.53
CA ALA A 6 -3.75 -9.36 26.31
C ALA A 6 -4.25 -9.98 24.99
N PHE A 7 -3.46 -9.87 23.91
CA PHE A 7 -3.69 -10.65 22.69
C PHE A 7 -3.48 -12.16 22.92
N THR A 8 -2.62 -12.52 23.87
CA THR A 8 -2.38 -13.93 24.22
C THR A 8 -3.62 -14.60 24.82
N LEU A 9 -4.55 -13.91 25.49
CA LEU A 9 -5.69 -14.58 26.13
C LEU A 9 -6.85 -14.92 25.17
N VAL A 10 -7.04 -14.13 24.10
CA VAL A 10 -7.95 -14.49 23.00
C VAL A 10 -7.29 -15.50 22.04
N ALA A 11 -5.97 -15.38 21.82
CA ALA A 11 -5.20 -16.36 21.05
C ALA A 11 -5.00 -17.71 21.76
N ILE A 12 -4.90 -17.76 23.09
CA ILE A 12 -4.74 -19.01 23.87
C ILE A 12 -6.00 -19.88 23.82
N TRP A 13 -7.19 -19.29 23.72
CA TRP A 13 -8.41 -20.08 23.53
C TRP A 13 -8.57 -20.59 22.10
N ALA A 14 -7.98 -19.91 21.10
CA ALA A 14 -7.87 -20.42 19.73
C ALA A 14 -6.76 -21.49 19.56
N LEU A 15 -5.82 -21.62 20.51
CA LEU A 15 -4.68 -22.55 20.46
C LEU A 15 -4.94 -23.93 21.10
N VAL A 16 -6.08 -24.15 21.74
CA VAL A 16 -6.42 -25.45 22.38
C VAL A 16 -7.54 -26.21 21.65
N LEU A 17 -8.10 -25.64 20.58
CA LEU A 17 -8.95 -26.43 19.69
C LEU A 17 -8.03 -27.23 18.73
N PRO A 18 -8.18 -28.56 18.66
CA PRO A 18 -7.49 -29.32 17.63
C PRO A 18 -7.84 -28.68 16.30
N SER A 19 -6.82 -28.47 15.46
CA SER A 19 -7.00 -28.28 14.04
C SER A 19 -7.90 -29.44 13.60
N PHE A 20 -9.20 -29.17 13.42
CA PHE A 20 -10.06 -30.11 12.74
C PHE A 20 -9.65 -30.06 11.29
N GLY A 21 -8.56 -30.77 10.99
CA GLY A 21 -8.33 -31.33 9.68
C GLY A 21 -9.57 -32.15 9.38
N VAL A 22 -10.52 -31.54 8.69
CA VAL A 22 -11.53 -32.28 7.95
C VAL A 22 -10.71 -33.19 7.04
N LYS A 23 -10.71 -34.49 7.35
CA LYS A 23 -10.04 -35.51 6.52
C LYS A 23 -10.43 -35.24 5.06
N SER A 24 -9.46 -34.80 4.26
CA SER A 24 -9.57 -34.66 2.80
C SER A 24 -9.51 -36.05 2.16
N GLY A 25 -10.56 -36.80 2.41
CA GLY A 25 -10.80 -38.12 1.84
C GLY A 25 -12.30 -38.29 1.65
N ARG A 26 -12.96 -37.33 1.01
CA ARG A 26 -14.31 -37.55 0.48
C ARG A 26 -14.16 -38.08 -0.94
N SER A 27 -14.51 -39.36 -1.12
CA SER A 27 -14.92 -39.92 -2.40
C SER A 27 -15.93 -38.99 -3.08
N ALA A 28 -16.01 -39.00 -4.42
CA ALA A 28 -16.98 -38.24 -5.22
C ALA A 28 -18.33 -38.11 -4.50
N GLY A 29 -18.57 -36.91 -3.94
CA GLY A 29 -19.67 -36.67 -3.03
C GLY A 29 -21.01 -36.66 -3.76
N GLN A 30 -22.06 -37.05 -3.05
CA GLN A 30 -23.44 -36.89 -3.51
C GLN A 30 -23.71 -35.40 -3.78
N ALA A 31 -24.33 -35.08 -4.93
CA ALA A 31 -24.70 -33.71 -5.27
C ALA A 31 -25.54 -33.09 -4.15
N THR A 32 -25.11 -31.93 -3.65
CA THR A 32 -25.80 -31.21 -2.58
C THR A 32 -26.55 -30.03 -3.19
N PRO A 33 -27.88 -29.93 -3.02
CA PRO A 33 -28.63 -28.79 -3.55
C PRO A 33 -28.26 -27.51 -2.80
N ILE A 34 -27.82 -26.49 -3.53
CA ILE A 34 -27.57 -25.14 -2.99
C ILE A 34 -28.55 -24.18 -3.64
N ARG A 35 -29.40 -23.55 -2.83
CA ARG A 35 -30.39 -22.58 -3.33
C ARG A 35 -29.68 -21.33 -3.83
N GLY A 36 -29.91 -20.98 -5.08
CA GLY A 36 -29.35 -19.80 -5.75
C GLY A 36 -28.64 -20.14 -7.06
N LEU A 37 -28.08 -21.35 -7.17
CA LEU A 37 -27.43 -21.81 -8.40
C LEU A 37 -28.44 -21.95 -9.55
N GLN A 38 -27.99 -21.60 -10.76
CA GLN A 38 -28.77 -21.70 -12.00
C GLN A 38 -28.50 -23.02 -12.74
N ASP A 39 -27.31 -23.59 -12.59
CA ASP A 39 -26.87 -24.85 -13.20
C ASP A 39 -26.00 -25.67 -12.23
N GLU A 40 -25.54 -26.84 -12.67
CA GLU A 40 -24.61 -27.68 -11.92
C GLU A 40 -23.22 -27.02 -11.81
N VAL A 41 -22.67 -27.03 -10.59
CA VAL A 41 -21.33 -26.53 -10.27
C VAL A 41 -20.50 -27.64 -9.64
N ARG A 42 -19.26 -27.79 -10.09
CA ARG A 42 -18.30 -28.75 -9.53
C ARG A 42 -17.16 -28.00 -8.84
N VAL A 43 -16.91 -28.30 -7.57
CA VAL A 43 -15.78 -27.78 -6.80
C VAL A 43 -14.82 -28.91 -6.46
N VAL A 44 -13.56 -28.76 -6.84
CA VAL A 44 -12.47 -29.70 -6.53
C VAL A 44 -11.45 -28.97 -5.66
N ARG A 45 -11.00 -29.58 -4.56
CA ARG A 45 -9.85 -29.09 -3.80
C ARG A 45 -8.65 -29.97 -4.05
N ASP A 46 -7.52 -29.37 -4.35
CA ASP A 46 -6.27 -30.10 -4.56
C ASP A 46 -5.60 -30.50 -3.23
N ARG A 47 -4.36 -31.03 -3.31
CA ARG A 47 -3.59 -31.45 -2.13
C ARG A 47 -3.23 -30.33 -1.16
N PHE A 48 -3.25 -29.08 -1.63
CA PHE A 48 -2.97 -27.88 -0.83
C PHE A 48 -4.26 -27.20 -0.33
N GLY A 49 -5.43 -27.74 -0.71
CA GLY A 49 -6.74 -27.21 -0.33
C GLY A 49 -7.24 -26.10 -1.25
N ILE A 50 -6.55 -25.83 -2.37
CA ILE A 50 -6.90 -24.78 -3.32
C ILE A 50 -8.20 -25.18 -4.04
N PRO A 51 -9.25 -24.34 -4.00
CA PRO A 51 -10.50 -24.63 -4.69
C PRO A 51 -10.41 -24.32 -6.19
N HIS A 52 -10.79 -25.32 -7.00
CA HIS A 52 -11.05 -25.21 -8.43
C HIS A 52 -12.56 -25.30 -8.66
N ILE A 53 -13.17 -24.21 -9.13
CA ILE A 53 -14.61 -24.07 -9.33
C ILE A 53 -14.92 -24.13 -10.82
N PHE A 54 -15.74 -25.09 -11.22
CA PHE A 54 -16.20 -25.28 -12.59
C PHE A 54 -17.71 -25.02 -12.67
N ALA A 55 -18.13 -24.08 -13.50
CA ALA A 55 -19.53 -23.73 -13.71
C ALA A 55 -19.83 -23.48 -15.20
N ARG A 56 -21.13 -23.41 -15.55
CA ARG A 56 -21.57 -23.16 -16.94
C ARG A 56 -21.84 -21.69 -17.26
N ASN A 57 -21.82 -20.82 -16.26
CA ASN A 57 -22.10 -19.40 -16.39
C ASN A 57 -21.40 -18.58 -15.29
N ASP A 58 -21.35 -17.26 -15.51
CA ASP A 58 -20.67 -16.33 -14.61
C ASP A 58 -21.35 -16.21 -13.25
N HIS A 59 -22.68 -16.20 -13.22
CA HIS A 59 -23.43 -16.12 -11.96
C HIS A 59 -22.99 -17.24 -11.01
N ASP A 60 -22.99 -18.49 -11.49
CA ASP A 60 -22.71 -19.65 -10.65
C ASP A 60 -21.24 -19.76 -10.26
N VAL A 61 -20.29 -19.35 -11.11
CA VAL A 61 -18.86 -19.38 -10.73
C VAL A 61 -18.56 -18.38 -9.61
N TYR A 62 -19.11 -17.16 -9.68
CA TYR A 62 -18.89 -16.13 -8.67
C TYR A 62 -19.76 -16.34 -7.41
N PHE A 63 -20.96 -16.88 -7.56
CA PHE A 63 -21.76 -17.36 -6.42
C PHE A 63 -21.00 -18.43 -5.64
N MET A 64 -20.45 -19.43 -6.33
CA MET A 64 -19.72 -20.49 -5.67
C MET A 64 -18.40 -19.98 -5.09
N MET A 65 -17.75 -18.99 -5.73
CA MET A 65 -16.58 -18.31 -5.16
C MET A 65 -16.91 -17.67 -3.80
N GLY A 66 -18.01 -16.93 -3.69
CA GLY A 66 -18.46 -16.33 -2.44
C GLY A 66 -18.79 -17.37 -1.36
N TYR A 67 -19.51 -18.43 -1.73
CA TYR A 67 -19.85 -19.51 -0.81
C TYR A 67 -18.60 -20.27 -0.31
N VAL A 68 -17.64 -20.58 -1.17
CA VAL A 68 -16.39 -21.27 -0.79
C VAL A 68 -15.49 -20.38 0.07
N GLN A 69 -15.37 -19.09 -0.26
CA GLN A 69 -14.63 -18.17 0.60
C GLN A 69 -15.29 -18.00 1.97
N ALA A 70 -16.62 -17.94 2.05
CA ALA A 70 -17.33 -17.91 3.33
C ALA A 70 -17.11 -19.21 4.13
N GLN A 71 -17.15 -20.37 3.46
CA GLN A 71 -16.83 -21.65 4.09
C GLN A 71 -15.46 -21.65 4.76
N ASP A 72 -14.46 -21.06 4.12
CA ASP A 72 -13.08 -21.13 4.62
C ASP A 72 -12.69 -19.97 5.53
N ARG A 73 -13.23 -18.77 5.28
CA ARG A 73 -12.67 -17.50 5.77
C ARG A 73 -13.74 -16.51 6.24
N PHE A 74 -14.99 -16.90 6.48
CA PHE A 74 -16.05 -15.92 6.79
C PHE A 74 -15.71 -14.96 7.95
N PHE A 75 -15.11 -15.44 9.05
CA PHE A 75 -14.71 -14.54 10.15
C PHE A 75 -13.66 -13.51 9.70
N GLN A 76 -12.68 -13.90 8.88
CA GLN A 76 -11.71 -12.97 8.28
C GLN A 76 -12.41 -11.96 7.37
N MET A 77 -13.38 -12.40 6.56
CA MET A 77 -14.16 -11.53 5.67
C MET A 77 -14.97 -10.49 6.46
N ASP A 78 -15.69 -10.92 7.49
CA ASP A 78 -16.47 -10.04 8.36
C ASP A 78 -15.58 -9.06 9.14
N PHE A 79 -14.43 -9.54 9.64
CA PHE A 79 -13.42 -8.70 10.27
C PHE A 79 -12.93 -7.60 9.32
N LEU A 80 -12.54 -7.94 8.08
CA LEU A 80 -12.01 -6.98 7.11
C LEU A 80 -13.05 -5.94 6.69
N ARG A 81 -14.29 -6.33 6.39
CA ARG A 81 -15.35 -5.35 6.03
C ARG A 81 -15.64 -4.40 7.19
N ARG A 82 -15.55 -4.87 8.45
CA ARG A 82 -15.81 -4.08 9.65
C ARG A 82 -14.66 -3.16 10.01
N VAL A 83 -13.40 -3.60 9.84
CA VAL A 83 -12.24 -2.71 9.87
C VAL A 83 -12.48 -1.59 8.88
N ALA A 84 -12.63 -1.90 7.59
CA ALA A 84 -12.77 -0.89 6.55
C ALA A 84 -13.96 0.06 6.74
N SER A 85 -15.07 -0.45 7.29
CA SER A 85 -16.29 0.32 7.54
C SER A 85 -16.29 1.08 8.86
N GLY A 86 -15.30 0.85 9.73
CA GLY A 86 -15.24 1.39 11.09
C GLY A 86 -16.41 0.93 11.97
N THR A 87 -16.66 -0.38 11.96
CA THR A 87 -17.66 -1.09 12.77
C THR A 87 -17.08 -2.35 13.42
N LEU A 88 -15.76 -2.38 13.65
CA LEU A 88 -15.08 -3.51 14.30
C LEU A 88 -15.49 -3.65 15.77
N ALA A 89 -15.80 -2.55 16.46
CA ALA A 89 -16.30 -2.59 17.82
C ALA A 89 -17.66 -3.28 17.93
N GLU A 90 -18.47 -3.29 16.87
CA GLU A 90 -19.72 -4.05 16.81
C GLU A 90 -19.48 -5.58 16.78
N LEU A 91 -18.25 -6.02 16.43
CA LEU A 91 -17.84 -7.43 16.49
C LEU A 91 -17.09 -7.74 17.80
N LEU A 92 -16.03 -6.97 18.08
CA LEU A 92 -15.06 -7.26 19.15
C LEU A 92 -15.32 -6.49 20.47
N GLY A 93 -16.29 -5.58 20.48
CA GLY A 93 -16.47 -4.61 21.55
C GLY A 93 -15.45 -3.47 21.49
N ARG A 94 -15.49 -2.57 22.47
CA ARG A 94 -14.65 -1.35 22.51
C ARG A 94 -13.15 -1.64 22.59
N GLY A 95 -12.77 -2.83 23.05
CA GLY A 95 -11.40 -3.24 23.29
C GLY A 95 -10.76 -2.56 24.51
N PRO A 96 -9.54 -2.98 24.91
CA PRO A 96 -8.83 -2.39 26.04
C PRO A 96 -8.58 -0.89 25.82
N MET A 97 -8.94 -0.06 26.80
CA MET A 97 -8.82 1.40 26.71
C MET A 97 -9.49 1.99 25.45
N ASP A 98 -10.59 1.38 25.00
CA ASP A 98 -11.38 1.81 23.84
C ASP A 98 -10.63 1.84 22.50
N ARG A 99 -9.50 1.12 22.39
CA ARG A 99 -8.64 1.16 21.20
C ARG A 99 -9.31 0.67 19.92
N VAL A 100 -10.22 -0.31 20.00
CA VAL A 100 -10.96 -0.78 18.82
C VAL A 100 -11.95 0.30 18.36
N LEU A 101 -12.67 0.91 19.31
CA LEU A 101 -13.57 2.02 19.02
C LEU A 101 -12.82 3.24 18.46
N ALA A 102 -11.63 3.54 18.98
CA ALA A 102 -10.79 4.64 18.46
C ALA A 102 -10.41 4.41 16.98
N GLN A 103 -10.06 3.17 16.60
CA GLN A 103 -9.80 2.83 15.20
C GLN A 103 -11.07 2.97 14.34
N ASP A 104 -12.22 2.51 14.83
CA ASP A 104 -13.51 2.68 14.14
C ASP A 104 -13.84 4.14 13.88
N ILE A 105 -13.62 5.01 14.87
CA ILE A 105 -13.80 6.46 14.74
C ILE A 105 -12.91 7.01 13.63
N GLN A 106 -11.62 6.66 13.60
CA GLN A 106 -10.71 7.13 12.56
C GLN A 106 -11.13 6.64 11.16
N LEU A 107 -11.52 5.36 11.01
CA LEU A 107 -11.96 4.84 9.71
C LEU A 107 -13.33 5.37 9.28
N ARG A 108 -14.21 5.73 10.23
CA ARG A 108 -15.47 6.46 9.95
C ARG A 108 -15.22 7.90 9.55
N VAL A 109 -14.20 8.57 10.10
CA VAL A 109 -13.76 9.89 9.65
C VAL A 109 -13.24 9.79 8.21
N LEU A 110 -12.28 8.90 7.93
CA LEU A 110 -11.71 8.71 6.60
C LEU A 110 -12.77 8.30 5.56
N GLY A 111 -13.63 7.34 5.91
CA GLY A 111 -14.85 7.04 5.17
C GLY A 111 -14.72 6.10 3.99
N LEU A 112 -13.90 5.04 4.09
CA LEU A 112 -13.77 4.04 3.02
C LEU A 112 -15.11 3.39 2.63
N ARG A 113 -16.01 3.18 3.61
CA ARG A 113 -17.39 2.70 3.34
C ARG A 113 -18.19 3.65 2.44
N ARG A 114 -18.11 4.97 2.69
CA ARG A 114 -18.78 5.96 1.84
C ARG A 114 -18.24 5.93 0.42
N ALA A 115 -16.92 5.81 0.27
CA ALA A 115 -16.30 5.67 -1.03
C ALA A 115 -16.74 4.38 -1.74
N ALA A 116 -16.88 3.26 -1.01
CA ALA A 116 -17.35 1.98 -1.56
C ALA A 116 -18.81 2.08 -2.07
N GLU A 117 -19.69 2.68 -1.27
CA GLU A 117 -21.08 2.96 -1.65
C GLU A 117 -21.18 3.85 -2.88
N ALA A 118 -20.31 4.86 -3.01
CA ALA A 118 -20.23 5.70 -4.20
C ALA A 118 -19.67 4.96 -5.43
N SER A 119 -18.82 3.95 -5.22
CA SER A 119 -18.18 3.18 -6.30
C SER A 119 -19.11 2.16 -6.94
N TYR A 120 -20.01 1.54 -6.17
CA TYR A 120 -20.94 0.52 -6.69
C TYR A 120 -21.73 0.98 -7.95
N PRO A 121 -22.39 2.15 -7.96
CA PRO A 121 -23.09 2.62 -9.16
C PRO A 121 -22.16 3.09 -10.29
N ALA A 122 -20.86 3.30 -10.03
CA ALA A 122 -19.88 3.69 -11.05
C ALA A 122 -19.29 2.48 -11.80
N LEU A 123 -19.34 1.29 -11.21
CA LEU A 123 -18.89 0.03 -11.81
C LEU A 123 -19.74 -0.38 -13.01
N SER A 124 -19.18 -1.20 -13.89
CA SER A 124 -19.92 -1.79 -15.01
C SER A 124 -21.09 -2.68 -14.54
N GLN A 125 -22.06 -2.92 -15.42
CA GLN A 125 -23.16 -3.86 -15.14
C GLN A 125 -22.65 -5.28 -14.86
N GLU A 126 -21.56 -5.71 -15.54
CA GLU A 126 -20.91 -6.99 -15.27
C GLU A 126 -20.35 -7.03 -13.85
N ALA A 127 -19.59 -6.01 -13.45
CA ALA A 127 -19.06 -5.90 -12.10
C ALA A 127 -20.15 -5.91 -11.01
N GLN A 128 -21.25 -5.17 -11.22
CA GLN A 128 -22.39 -5.17 -10.29
C GLN A 128 -23.03 -6.57 -10.19
N ALA A 129 -23.23 -7.26 -11.32
CA ALA A 129 -23.79 -8.61 -11.33
C ALA A 129 -22.86 -9.64 -10.64
N VAL A 130 -21.55 -9.54 -10.85
CA VAL A 130 -20.55 -10.40 -10.19
C VAL A 130 -20.55 -10.19 -8.68
N LEU A 131 -20.56 -8.93 -8.22
CA LEU A 131 -20.63 -8.62 -6.79
C LEU A 131 -21.91 -9.15 -6.15
N GLN A 132 -23.05 -9.02 -6.85
CA GLN A 132 -24.32 -9.54 -6.37
C GLN A 132 -24.29 -11.07 -6.26
N ALA A 133 -23.83 -11.77 -7.31
CA ALA A 133 -23.73 -13.24 -7.29
C ALA A 133 -22.81 -13.72 -6.14
N PHE A 134 -21.65 -13.08 -5.96
CA PHE A 134 -20.75 -13.37 -4.85
C PHE A 134 -21.42 -13.16 -3.49
N ALA A 135 -22.10 -12.02 -3.28
CA ALA A 135 -22.82 -11.73 -2.05
C ALA A 135 -23.92 -12.77 -1.77
N ASP A 136 -24.67 -13.17 -2.79
CA ASP A 136 -25.69 -14.22 -2.69
C ASP A 136 -25.09 -15.57 -2.30
N GLY A 137 -23.90 -15.89 -2.81
CA GLY A 137 -23.12 -17.07 -2.44
C GLY A 137 -22.70 -17.07 -0.96
N VAL A 138 -22.13 -15.95 -0.49
CA VAL A 138 -21.79 -15.75 0.94
C VAL A 138 -23.03 -15.93 1.81
N ASN A 139 -24.14 -15.27 1.45
CA ASN A 139 -25.39 -15.32 2.20
C ASN A 139 -26.03 -16.72 2.18
N ALA A 140 -25.89 -17.47 1.08
CA ALA A 140 -26.33 -18.86 1.01
C ALA A 140 -25.55 -19.74 2.01
N PHE A 141 -24.23 -19.58 2.11
CA PHE A 141 -23.44 -20.28 3.11
C PHE A 141 -23.93 -19.96 4.54
N LEU A 142 -24.09 -18.68 4.87
CA LEU A 142 -24.50 -18.24 6.22
C LEU A 142 -25.90 -18.70 6.61
N ARG A 143 -26.81 -18.76 5.65
CA ARG A 143 -28.17 -19.27 5.87
C ARG A 143 -28.13 -20.73 6.27
N ASP A 144 -27.41 -21.55 5.50
CA ASP A 144 -27.53 -23.01 5.53
C ASP A 144 -26.51 -23.69 6.48
N ASN A 145 -25.47 -22.97 6.94
CA ASN A 145 -24.38 -23.51 7.76
C ASN A 145 -24.22 -22.77 9.11
N PRO A 146 -23.72 -23.40 10.19
CA PRO A 146 -23.43 -22.71 11.44
C PRO A 146 -22.35 -21.62 11.27
N LEU A 147 -22.35 -20.62 12.16
CA LEU A 147 -21.28 -19.62 12.20
C LEU A 147 -19.96 -20.24 12.68
N PRO A 148 -18.81 -19.66 12.30
CA PRO A 148 -17.51 -19.97 12.90
C PRO A 148 -17.53 -19.88 14.44
N PRO A 149 -16.78 -20.72 15.18
CA PRO A 149 -16.76 -20.74 16.65
C PRO A 149 -16.41 -19.40 17.31
N GLU A 150 -15.65 -18.55 16.62
CA GLU A 150 -15.26 -17.21 17.06
C GLU A 150 -16.48 -16.35 17.44
N TYR A 151 -17.60 -16.48 16.71
CA TYR A 151 -18.83 -15.76 17.02
C TYR A 151 -19.45 -16.19 18.35
N THR A 152 -19.38 -17.48 18.68
CA THR A 152 -19.86 -17.99 19.98
C THR A 152 -19.03 -17.41 21.13
N ALA A 153 -17.70 -17.30 20.94
CA ALA A 153 -16.82 -16.68 21.93
C ALA A 153 -17.07 -15.17 22.11
N LEU A 154 -17.65 -14.53 21.10
CA LEU A 154 -18.06 -13.12 21.14
C LEU A 154 -19.52 -12.92 21.57
N GLU A 155 -20.21 -13.99 21.98
CA GLU A 155 -21.64 -13.98 22.37
C GLU A 155 -22.56 -13.45 21.24
N LEU A 156 -22.18 -13.69 19.97
CA LEU A 156 -22.95 -13.29 18.80
C LEU A 156 -23.64 -14.48 18.14
N THR A 157 -24.92 -14.30 17.81
CA THR A 157 -25.73 -15.25 17.04
C THR A 157 -25.84 -14.81 15.59
N LYS A 158 -26.40 -15.68 14.74
CA LYS A 158 -26.71 -15.34 13.34
C LYS A 158 -27.58 -14.08 13.20
N ALA A 159 -28.42 -13.77 14.19
CA ALA A 159 -29.30 -12.62 14.13
C ALA A 159 -28.53 -11.29 14.19
N ALA A 160 -27.35 -11.26 14.83
CA ALA A 160 -26.50 -10.08 14.91
C ALA A 160 -25.56 -9.91 13.71
N ILE A 161 -25.50 -10.86 12.78
CA ILE A 161 -24.62 -10.79 11.62
C ILE A 161 -25.39 -10.20 10.43
N PRO A 162 -25.04 -8.99 9.97
CA PRO A 162 -25.65 -8.42 8.77
C PRO A 162 -25.34 -9.29 7.56
N ALA A 163 -26.34 -9.43 6.68
CA ALA A 163 -26.15 -10.05 5.37
C ALA A 163 -25.00 -9.37 4.63
N TRP A 164 -24.26 -10.15 3.84
CA TRP A 164 -23.22 -9.64 2.96
C TRP A 164 -23.86 -8.85 1.81
N THR A 165 -23.37 -7.65 1.54
CA THR A 165 -23.82 -6.83 0.39
C THR A 165 -22.69 -6.65 -0.64
N PRO A 166 -22.99 -6.28 -1.90
CA PRO A 166 -21.97 -5.93 -2.89
C PRO A 166 -20.91 -4.94 -2.39
N GLU A 167 -21.33 -3.93 -1.62
CA GLU A 167 -20.46 -2.90 -1.06
C GLU A 167 -19.48 -3.44 -0.02
N ASP A 168 -19.79 -4.54 0.67
CA ASP A 168 -18.86 -5.20 1.60
C ASP A 168 -17.63 -5.76 0.87
N SER A 169 -17.81 -6.26 -0.36
CA SER A 169 -16.68 -6.69 -1.19
C SER A 169 -15.87 -5.51 -1.71
N ILE A 170 -16.54 -4.41 -2.12
CA ILE A 170 -15.86 -3.20 -2.56
C ILE A 170 -15.05 -2.58 -1.42
N VAL A 171 -15.61 -2.50 -0.21
CA VAL A 171 -14.94 -1.83 0.92
C VAL A 171 -13.68 -2.58 1.36
N ILE A 172 -13.65 -3.92 1.22
CA ILE A 172 -12.43 -4.71 1.44
C ILE A 172 -11.38 -4.39 0.37
N GLY A 173 -11.76 -4.35 -0.91
CA GLY A 173 -10.86 -3.92 -1.99
C GLY A 173 -10.30 -2.52 -1.72
N LYS A 174 -11.14 -1.59 -1.25
CA LYS A 174 -10.71 -0.23 -0.88
C LYS A 174 -9.76 -0.19 0.30
N LEU A 175 -9.98 -1.00 1.33
CA LEU A 175 -9.07 -1.10 2.47
C LEU A 175 -7.66 -1.49 2.01
N LEU A 176 -7.57 -2.51 1.16
CA LEU A 176 -6.30 -3.03 0.69
C LEU A 176 -5.57 -2.01 -0.20
N ALA A 177 -6.27 -1.43 -1.18
CA ALA A 177 -5.69 -0.38 -2.01
C ALA A 177 -5.33 0.89 -1.18
N PHE A 178 -6.12 1.23 -0.16
CA PHE A 178 -5.80 2.29 0.80
C PHE A 178 -4.48 2.01 1.53
N GLN A 179 -4.28 0.80 2.05
CA GLN A 179 -3.04 0.44 2.74
C GLN A 179 -1.81 0.48 1.82
N LEU A 180 -2.00 0.34 0.51
CA LEU A 180 -0.93 0.35 -0.48
C LEU A 180 -0.62 1.75 -1.02
N SER A 181 -1.59 2.68 -1.10
CA SER A 181 -1.41 4.00 -1.72
C SER A 181 -1.72 5.24 -0.90
N PHE A 182 -2.42 5.13 0.22
CA PHE A 182 -2.63 6.29 1.09
C PHE A 182 -1.40 6.52 1.98
N GLY A 183 -0.89 7.76 2.00
CA GLY A 183 0.21 8.18 2.85
C GLY A 183 -0.07 9.52 3.54
N LEU A 184 0.55 9.72 4.70
CA LEU A 184 0.56 10.98 5.45
C LEU A 184 1.98 11.55 5.57
N ASP A 185 2.86 11.21 4.62
CA ASP A 185 4.24 11.70 4.55
C ASP A 185 4.28 13.25 4.57
N ASP A 186 3.28 13.93 3.99
CA ASP A 186 3.10 15.38 4.05
C ASP A 186 3.16 15.95 5.47
N ILE A 187 2.54 15.27 6.42
CA ILE A 187 2.54 15.69 7.82
C ILE A 187 3.92 15.44 8.43
N ASP A 188 4.50 14.27 8.19
CA ASP A 188 5.80 13.90 8.74
C ASP A 188 6.90 14.84 8.25
N PHE A 189 6.98 15.11 6.95
CA PHE A 189 7.94 16.05 6.37
C PHE A 189 7.76 17.47 6.88
N THR A 190 6.52 17.98 6.98
CA THR A 190 6.25 19.30 7.57
C THR A 190 6.68 19.39 9.03
N VAL A 191 6.32 18.39 9.85
CA VAL A 191 6.67 18.37 11.28
C VAL A 191 8.19 18.26 11.49
N ARG A 192 8.88 17.45 10.69
CA ARG A 192 10.34 17.32 10.74
C ARG A 192 11.03 18.61 10.33
N LEU A 193 10.68 19.20 9.18
CA LEU A 193 11.28 20.46 8.74
C LEU A 193 11.09 21.56 9.78
N ALA A 194 9.90 21.70 10.35
CA ALA A 194 9.64 22.66 11.42
C ALA A 194 10.54 22.45 12.65
N ALA A 195 10.76 21.19 13.04
CA ALA A 195 11.65 20.85 14.15
C ALA A 195 13.12 21.20 13.84
N TYR A 196 13.60 20.93 12.62
CA TYR A 196 14.95 21.31 12.20
C TYR A 196 15.14 22.82 12.13
N GLN A 197 14.15 23.56 11.61
CA GLN A 197 14.18 25.03 11.60
C GLN A 197 14.22 25.61 13.03
N GLN A 198 13.38 25.08 13.93
CA GLN A 198 13.37 25.49 15.33
C GLN A 198 14.72 25.20 16.03
N ALA A 199 15.28 24.01 15.82
CA ALA A 199 16.58 23.64 16.36
C ALA A 199 17.71 24.51 15.78
N GLY A 200 17.67 24.78 14.48
CA GLY A 200 18.61 25.64 13.78
C GLY A 200 18.60 27.08 14.31
N GLN A 201 17.41 27.65 14.51
CA GLN A 201 17.24 28.96 15.14
C GLN A 201 17.81 28.99 16.57
N ALA A 202 17.60 27.94 17.36
CA ALA A 202 18.10 27.86 18.73
C ALA A 202 19.62 27.65 18.82
N ALA A 203 20.21 26.89 17.89
CA ALA A 203 21.62 26.48 17.92
C ALA A 203 22.52 27.24 16.94
N GLY A 204 21.98 28.12 16.10
CA GLY A 204 22.74 28.95 15.17
C GLY A 204 23.16 28.27 13.86
N PHE A 205 22.35 27.35 13.32
CA PHE A 205 22.57 26.72 12.01
C PHE A 205 21.33 26.83 11.11
N ASP A 206 21.50 26.68 9.79
CA ASP A 206 20.39 26.66 8.83
C ASP A 206 19.67 25.29 8.87
N GLY A 207 18.53 25.25 9.56
CA GLY A 207 17.73 24.05 9.69
C GLY A 207 17.10 23.56 8.39
N THR A 208 16.77 24.48 7.48
CA THR A 208 16.23 24.12 6.16
C THR A 208 17.29 23.45 5.31
N LYS A 209 18.51 23.99 5.32
CA LYS A 209 19.65 23.39 4.63
C LYS A 209 19.97 22.00 5.17
N LEU A 210 20.08 21.85 6.50
CA LEU A 210 20.31 20.54 7.13
C LEU A 210 19.24 19.53 6.71
N PHE A 211 17.97 19.92 6.71
CA PHE A 211 16.89 19.05 6.27
C PHE A 211 17.03 18.62 4.81
N PHE A 212 17.13 19.57 3.87
CA PHE A 212 17.10 19.26 2.43
C PHE A 212 18.43 18.73 1.86
N GLU A 213 19.58 19.07 2.44
CA GLU A 213 20.88 18.65 1.93
C GLU A 213 21.41 17.36 2.58
N ASP A 214 21.05 17.10 3.84
CA ASP A 214 21.60 15.97 4.61
C ASP A 214 20.58 14.90 4.96
N ILE A 215 19.37 15.27 5.35
CA ILE A 215 18.36 14.34 5.90
C ILE A 215 17.42 13.81 4.80
N PHE A 216 16.90 14.70 3.95
CA PHE A 216 16.02 14.34 2.86
C PHE A 216 16.82 13.78 1.68
N ARG A 217 16.60 12.50 1.36
CA ARG A 217 17.22 11.81 0.25
C ARG A 217 16.16 11.14 -0.63
N SER A 218 16.03 11.62 -1.86
CA SER A 218 15.21 11.03 -2.91
C SER A 218 15.98 10.00 -3.75
N ALA A 219 17.31 10.20 -3.88
CA ALA A 219 18.15 9.30 -4.65
C ALA A 219 18.27 7.94 -3.94
N PRO A 220 18.09 6.81 -4.66
CA PRO A 220 18.23 5.49 -4.08
C PRO A 220 19.71 5.15 -3.83
N PHE A 221 19.94 4.14 -3.01
CA PHE A 221 21.28 3.58 -2.77
C PHE A 221 21.81 2.86 -4.03
N ASP A 222 20.98 2.03 -4.68
CA ASP A 222 21.29 1.45 -6.00
C ASP A 222 20.44 2.16 -7.08
N PRO A 223 21.06 2.69 -8.16
CA PRO A 223 20.38 3.52 -9.16
C PRO A 223 19.64 2.71 -10.24
N SER A 224 19.51 1.39 -10.09
CA SER A 224 18.81 0.54 -11.06
C SER A 224 17.33 0.94 -11.18
N VAL A 225 16.90 1.19 -12.42
CA VAL A 225 15.51 1.53 -12.77
C VAL A 225 14.86 0.43 -13.61
N SER A 226 13.54 0.34 -13.60
CA SER A 226 12.81 -0.70 -14.33
C SER A 226 12.82 -0.49 -15.85
N ILE A 227 12.75 0.76 -16.29
CA ILE A 227 12.68 1.15 -17.71
C ILE A 227 13.78 2.18 -18.01
N PRO A 228 15.04 1.75 -18.15
CA PRO A 228 16.13 2.66 -18.46
C PRO A 228 15.89 3.38 -19.80
N GLY A 229 16.15 4.69 -19.84
CA GLY A 229 15.99 5.51 -21.04
C GLY A 229 14.55 5.98 -21.35
N PHE A 230 13.56 5.65 -20.52
CA PHE A 230 12.16 6.04 -20.74
C PHE A 230 11.98 7.54 -20.95
N LEU A 231 12.56 8.39 -20.08
CA LEU A 231 12.44 9.85 -20.17
C LEU A 231 12.83 10.35 -21.58
N GLN A 232 13.98 9.91 -22.08
CA GLN A 232 14.48 10.28 -23.41
C GLN A 232 13.53 9.80 -24.52
N ALA A 233 13.09 8.54 -24.46
CA ALA A 233 12.19 7.95 -25.45
C ALA A 233 10.81 8.63 -25.48
N ALA A 234 10.30 9.07 -24.32
CA ALA A 234 9.01 9.76 -24.19
C ALA A 234 9.08 11.26 -24.57
N GLY A 235 10.25 11.78 -24.94
CA GLY A 235 10.44 13.22 -25.21
C GLY A 235 10.30 14.07 -23.93
N MET A 236 10.47 13.46 -22.77
CA MET A 236 10.59 14.11 -21.48
C MET A 236 12.06 14.44 -21.25
N ARG A 237 12.34 15.52 -20.52
CA ARG A 237 13.72 15.89 -20.24
C ARG A 237 13.88 16.31 -18.80
N ARG A 238 14.97 15.87 -18.21
CA ARG A 238 15.49 16.47 -17.00
C ARG A 238 16.00 17.87 -17.33
N VAL A 239 15.69 18.84 -16.47
CA VAL A 239 16.28 20.16 -16.56
C VAL A 239 17.54 20.19 -15.72
N ALA A 240 18.70 20.26 -16.38
CA ALA A 240 20.00 20.31 -15.72
C ALA A 240 20.50 21.76 -15.56
N GLY A 241 21.17 22.07 -14.44
CA GLY A 241 21.90 23.33 -14.23
C GLY A 241 21.34 24.25 -13.13
N ARG A 242 22.02 25.40 -12.91
CA ARG A 242 21.64 26.44 -11.92
C ARG A 242 20.25 27.03 -12.16
N GLU A 243 19.67 26.84 -13.35
CA GLU A 243 18.36 27.36 -13.73
C GLU A 243 17.20 26.70 -12.96
N TRP A 244 17.41 25.53 -12.33
CA TRP A 244 16.37 24.76 -11.63
C TRP A 244 16.81 24.21 -10.25
N LYS A 245 17.80 24.85 -9.61
CA LYS A 245 18.07 24.61 -8.19
C LYS A 245 17.06 25.42 -7.37
N ILE A 246 16.08 24.73 -6.79
CA ILE A 246 15.20 25.35 -5.81
C ILE A 246 16.05 25.69 -4.58
N GLU A 247 16.20 26.98 -4.28
CA GLU A 247 16.84 27.43 -3.04
C GLU A 247 15.84 27.29 -1.89
N TRP A 248 15.74 26.08 -1.35
CA TRP A 248 14.80 25.76 -0.26
C TRP A 248 15.01 26.66 0.95
N SER A 249 16.25 27.00 1.33
CA SER A 249 16.54 27.94 2.42
C SER A 249 15.93 29.33 2.21
N ARG A 250 15.59 29.70 0.96
CA ARG A 250 14.89 30.95 0.65
C ARG A 250 13.38 30.77 0.57
N GLN A 251 12.92 29.73 -0.13
CA GLN A 251 11.48 29.48 -0.37
C GLN A 251 10.75 28.98 0.88
N LEU A 252 11.46 28.19 1.70
CA LEU A 252 11.02 27.59 2.95
C LEU A 252 12.01 27.97 4.07
N GLU A 253 12.40 29.24 4.16
CA GLU A 253 13.18 29.75 5.29
C GLU A 253 12.44 29.52 6.62
N ASP A 254 11.12 29.68 6.59
CA ASP A 254 10.21 29.52 7.71
C ASP A 254 8.92 28.85 7.24
N ILE A 255 8.75 27.58 7.59
CA ILE A 255 7.55 26.80 7.22
C ILE A 255 6.28 27.37 7.86
N THR A 256 6.41 28.15 8.95
CA THR A 256 5.25 28.70 9.67
C THR A 256 4.51 29.80 8.91
N ARG A 257 5.13 30.34 7.84
CA ARG A 257 4.45 31.23 6.88
C ARG A 257 3.43 30.50 6.00
N TRP A 258 3.55 29.18 5.90
CA TRP A 258 2.72 28.34 5.04
C TRP A 258 1.71 27.51 5.82
N VAL A 259 2.11 27.03 6.99
CA VAL A 259 1.31 26.17 7.88
C VAL A 259 1.44 26.71 9.29
N SER A 260 0.33 26.97 9.98
CA SER A 260 0.38 27.62 11.30
C SER A 260 1.09 26.74 12.34
N PRO A 261 1.74 27.34 13.36
CA PRO A 261 2.34 26.59 14.47
C PRO A 261 1.34 25.67 15.19
N GLU A 262 0.09 26.10 15.33
CA GLU A 262 -1.00 25.31 15.92
C GLU A 262 -1.31 24.08 15.06
N THR A 263 -1.32 24.23 13.74
CA THR A 263 -1.52 23.12 12.82
C THR A 263 -0.36 22.14 12.87
N ILE A 264 0.90 22.60 12.90
CA ILE A 264 2.07 21.72 13.05
C ILE A 264 1.99 20.90 14.35
N ARG A 265 1.58 21.53 15.45
CA ARG A 265 1.34 20.84 16.73
C ARG A 265 0.21 19.82 16.61
N ALA A 266 -0.94 20.22 16.08
CA ALA A 266 -2.11 19.33 15.92
C ALA A 266 -1.81 18.15 14.98
N ALA A 267 -1.01 18.36 13.94
CA ALA A 267 -0.60 17.33 13.00
C ALA A 267 0.34 16.31 13.66
N ARG A 268 1.30 16.77 14.48
CA ARG A 268 2.15 15.90 15.31
C ARG A 268 1.33 15.07 16.29
N GLU A 269 0.37 15.69 16.97
CA GLU A 269 -0.54 15.00 17.89
C GLU A 269 -1.38 13.95 17.15
N TYR A 270 -1.85 14.26 15.95
CA TYR A 270 -2.59 13.32 15.11
C TYR A 270 -1.74 12.10 14.72
N LEU A 271 -0.50 12.30 14.25
CA LEU A 271 0.39 11.18 13.94
C LEU A 271 0.64 10.29 15.17
N ALA A 272 0.85 10.89 16.34
CA ALA A 272 1.02 10.15 17.58
C ALA A 272 -0.23 9.36 17.99
N GLU A 273 -1.43 9.91 17.75
CA GLU A 273 -2.71 9.24 18.03
C GLU A 273 -2.91 7.99 17.17
N ILE A 274 -2.56 8.05 15.89
CA ILE A 274 -2.80 6.95 14.94
C ILE A 274 -1.64 5.94 14.86
N ALA A 275 -0.47 6.23 15.43
CA ALA A 275 0.72 5.37 15.37
C ALA A 275 0.49 3.95 15.88
N ASP A 276 -0.34 3.79 16.89
CA ASP A 276 -0.67 2.50 17.51
C ASP A 276 -1.84 1.78 16.81
N MET A 277 -2.46 2.36 15.76
CA MET A 277 -3.58 1.76 15.04
C MET A 277 -3.07 0.89 13.89
N PRO A 278 -3.16 -0.45 13.95
CA PRO A 278 -2.52 -1.34 12.98
C PRO A 278 -2.90 -1.05 11.52
N VAL A 279 -4.16 -0.70 11.27
CA VAL A 279 -4.67 -0.42 9.92
C VAL A 279 -4.10 0.87 9.30
N LEU A 280 -3.65 1.82 10.13
CA LEU A 280 -3.11 3.11 9.69
C LEU A 280 -1.58 3.16 9.72
N GLN A 281 -0.90 2.12 10.20
CA GLN A 281 0.56 2.08 10.24
C GLN A 281 1.19 2.22 8.86
N SER A 282 0.58 1.66 7.82
CA SER A 282 1.08 1.77 6.45
C SER A 282 0.99 3.20 5.88
N ALA A 283 0.15 4.06 6.47
CA ALA A 283 0.04 5.46 6.09
C ALA A 283 1.18 6.32 6.69
N LEU A 284 1.91 5.79 7.67
CA LEU A 284 2.98 6.49 8.38
C LEU A 284 4.33 6.17 7.76
N GLY A 285 5.02 7.21 7.29
CA GLY A 285 6.38 7.08 6.77
C GLY A 285 6.48 6.08 5.61
N ARG A 286 5.54 6.11 4.67
CA ARG A 286 5.47 5.19 3.51
C ARG A 286 6.76 5.23 2.68
N THR A 287 7.41 6.40 2.64
CA THR A 287 8.71 6.60 1.98
C THR A 287 9.90 6.01 2.75
N THR A 288 9.72 5.66 4.02
CA THR A 288 10.77 5.21 4.95
C THR A 288 10.54 3.82 5.55
N ALA A 289 9.33 3.28 5.43
CA ALA A 289 8.95 1.99 6.01
C ALA A 289 9.53 0.83 5.18
N PRO A 290 10.04 -0.24 5.83
CA PRO A 290 10.47 -1.46 5.14
C PRO A 290 9.24 -2.21 4.62
N SER A 291 8.80 -1.85 3.41
CA SER A 291 7.78 -2.54 2.63
C SER A 291 8.39 -2.97 1.30
N GLY A 292 7.87 -4.05 0.72
CA GLY A 292 8.46 -4.64 -0.47
C GLY A 292 7.48 -5.44 -1.32
N SER A 293 7.84 -5.64 -2.56
CA SER A 293 7.34 -6.65 -3.48
C SER A 293 8.39 -6.76 -4.57
N ASN A 294 8.49 -7.90 -5.23
CA ASN A 294 9.31 -8.07 -6.42
C ASN A 294 8.46 -8.64 -7.55
N TRP A 295 8.85 -8.31 -8.77
CA TRP A 295 8.64 -9.19 -9.89
C TRP A 295 9.75 -8.97 -10.91
N TRP A 296 10.01 -9.98 -11.73
CA TRP A 296 10.82 -9.81 -12.94
C TRP A 296 10.32 -10.71 -14.06
N ILE A 297 10.58 -10.25 -15.27
CA ILE A 297 10.20 -10.91 -16.51
C ILE A 297 11.45 -11.09 -17.37
N VAL A 298 11.57 -12.25 -18.00
CA VAL A 298 12.57 -12.52 -19.02
C VAL A 298 11.84 -12.91 -20.32
N SER A 299 12.23 -12.30 -21.44
CA SER A 299 11.65 -12.58 -22.76
C SER A 299 12.02 -13.98 -23.25
N GLY A 300 11.18 -14.58 -24.10
CA GLY A 300 11.45 -15.90 -24.69
C GLY A 300 12.76 -15.99 -25.48
N ALA A 301 13.23 -14.87 -26.04
CA ALA A 301 14.52 -14.81 -26.73
C ALA A 301 15.73 -14.99 -25.78
N LYS A 302 15.52 -14.86 -24.47
CA LYS A 302 16.51 -14.96 -23.41
C LYS A 302 16.29 -16.16 -22.49
N THR A 303 15.22 -16.93 -22.67
CA THR A 303 14.97 -18.17 -21.92
C THR A 303 15.40 -19.40 -22.70
N ASP A 304 15.62 -20.51 -22.01
CA ASP A 304 15.90 -21.82 -22.61
C ASP A 304 14.65 -22.46 -23.27
N THR A 305 13.46 -22.17 -22.73
CA THR A 305 12.17 -22.66 -23.25
C THR A 305 11.70 -21.96 -24.52
N GLY A 306 12.22 -20.76 -24.80
CA GLY A 306 11.72 -19.90 -25.88
C GLY A 306 10.44 -19.12 -25.52
N PHE A 307 9.87 -19.31 -24.33
CA PHE A 307 8.69 -18.59 -23.85
C PHE A 307 9.06 -17.54 -22.78
N PRO A 308 8.33 -16.41 -22.69
CA PRO A 308 8.49 -15.49 -21.58
C PRO A 308 8.27 -16.16 -20.22
N MET A 309 9.07 -15.78 -19.23
CA MET A 309 8.92 -16.23 -17.84
C MET A 309 8.70 -15.03 -16.93
N LEU A 310 7.78 -15.16 -15.96
CA LEU A 310 7.45 -14.16 -14.95
C LEU A 310 7.59 -14.78 -13.56
N ALA A 311 8.37 -14.15 -12.69
CA ALA A 311 8.31 -14.36 -11.25
C ALA A 311 7.56 -13.19 -10.60
N ASN A 312 6.59 -13.48 -9.74
CA ASN A 312 5.78 -12.48 -9.04
C ASN A 312 5.74 -12.80 -7.54
N ASP A 313 6.17 -11.84 -6.73
CA ASP A 313 6.52 -12.05 -5.32
C ASP A 313 6.09 -10.84 -4.46
N PRO A 314 4.78 -10.73 -4.15
CA PRO A 314 4.26 -9.65 -3.31
C PRO A 314 4.66 -9.84 -1.84
N HIS A 315 5.24 -8.81 -1.19
CA HIS A 315 5.55 -8.87 0.25
C HIS A 315 4.56 -8.05 1.07
N LEU A 316 3.66 -8.75 1.75
CA LEU A 316 2.73 -8.19 2.72
C LEU A 316 3.01 -8.78 4.10
N GLY A 317 2.51 -8.14 5.14
CA GLY A 317 2.64 -8.67 6.51
C GLY A 317 2.08 -10.09 6.61
N LEU A 318 2.85 -10.99 7.24
CA LEU A 318 2.39 -12.36 7.50
C LEU A 318 1.25 -12.34 8.53
N GLY A 319 0.11 -12.91 8.15
CA GLY A 319 -1.07 -13.02 8.99
C GLY A 319 -1.62 -14.44 9.00
N VAL A 320 -2.31 -14.81 10.07
CA VAL A 320 -3.09 -16.05 10.14
C VAL A 320 -4.54 -15.65 10.44
N PRO A 321 -5.47 -15.85 9.50
CA PRO A 321 -5.27 -16.40 8.15
C PRO A 321 -4.50 -15.44 7.20
N ALA A 322 -3.84 -15.99 6.18
CA ALA A 322 -3.09 -15.19 5.19
C ALA A 322 -4.02 -14.27 4.38
N ILE A 323 -3.49 -13.15 3.90
CA ILE A 323 -4.23 -12.14 3.13
C ILE A 323 -4.63 -12.64 1.74
N PHE A 324 -3.73 -13.35 1.07
CA PHE A 324 -3.99 -13.99 -0.21
C PHE A 324 -4.74 -15.30 -0.02
N TYR A 325 -5.70 -15.52 -0.91
CA TYR A 325 -6.51 -16.73 -0.99
C TYR A 325 -6.47 -17.24 -2.43
N GLU A 326 -5.75 -18.33 -2.67
CA GLU A 326 -5.55 -18.88 -4.01
C GLU A 326 -6.80 -19.62 -4.51
N MET A 327 -7.18 -19.40 -5.76
CA MET A 327 -8.35 -20.01 -6.39
C MET A 327 -8.18 -20.20 -7.89
N HIS A 328 -8.96 -21.12 -8.45
CA HIS A 328 -9.11 -21.34 -9.88
C HIS A 328 -10.60 -21.31 -10.27
N LEU A 329 -10.94 -20.48 -11.24
CA LEU A 329 -12.30 -20.27 -11.72
C LEU A 329 -12.41 -20.68 -13.19
N VAL A 330 -13.36 -21.56 -13.50
CA VAL A 330 -13.63 -22.04 -14.87
C VAL A 330 -15.11 -21.87 -15.22
N VAL A 331 -15.37 -21.21 -16.34
CA VAL A 331 -16.68 -21.12 -16.99
C VAL A 331 -16.62 -21.87 -18.31
N GLU A 332 -17.39 -22.96 -18.43
CA GLU A 332 -17.43 -23.84 -19.60
C GLU A 332 -18.53 -23.46 -20.61
N GLY A 333 -19.24 -22.36 -20.36
CA GLY A 333 -20.38 -21.87 -21.14
C GLY A 333 -20.03 -21.03 -22.37
N PRO A 334 -21.01 -20.29 -22.92
CA PRO A 334 -20.84 -19.47 -24.13
C PRO A 334 -19.78 -18.35 -24.00
N ASN A 335 -19.48 -17.91 -22.78
CA ASN A 335 -18.45 -16.93 -22.48
C ASN A 335 -17.34 -17.57 -21.63
N PRO A 336 -16.45 -18.36 -22.25
CA PRO A 336 -15.49 -19.17 -21.52
C PRO A 336 -14.52 -18.31 -20.71
N MET A 337 -14.17 -18.82 -19.53
CA MET A 337 -13.18 -18.23 -18.63
C MET A 337 -12.42 -19.35 -17.94
N ASN A 338 -11.13 -19.16 -17.73
CA ASN A 338 -10.27 -20.11 -17.03
C ASN A 338 -9.10 -19.32 -16.47
N VAL A 339 -9.23 -18.92 -15.21
CA VAL A 339 -8.31 -18.01 -14.54
C VAL A 339 -7.93 -18.57 -13.19
N MET A 340 -6.63 -18.51 -12.88
CA MET A 340 -6.09 -18.99 -11.62
C MET A 340 -5.09 -17.98 -11.05
N GLY A 341 -5.09 -17.85 -9.74
CA GLY A 341 -4.15 -17.00 -9.02
C GLY A 341 -4.66 -16.71 -7.62
N VAL A 342 -4.28 -15.55 -7.08
CA VAL A 342 -4.69 -15.13 -5.74
C VAL A 342 -5.80 -14.09 -5.80
N SER A 343 -6.76 -14.27 -4.90
CA SER A 343 -7.82 -13.32 -4.54
C SER A 343 -7.56 -12.78 -3.13
N PHE A 344 -8.29 -11.75 -2.72
CA PHE A 344 -8.48 -11.43 -1.31
C PHE A 344 -9.78 -12.06 -0.79
N ALA A 345 -9.78 -12.50 0.48
CA ALA A 345 -10.98 -13.02 1.12
C ALA A 345 -12.07 -11.93 1.19
N GLY A 346 -13.22 -12.20 0.59
CA GLY A 346 -14.35 -11.26 0.49
C GLY A 346 -14.40 -10.46 -0.81
N THR A 347 -13.48 -10.66 -1.75
CA THR A 347 -13.49 -9.98 -3.06
C THR A 347 -13.66 -10.99 -4.19
N PRO A 348 -14.47 -10.71 -5.24
CA PRO A 348 -14.77 -11.67 -6.30
C PRO A 348 -13.79 -11.61 -7.50
N VAL A 349 -12.48 -11.46 -7.26
CA VAL A 349 -11.49 -11.29 -8.35
C VAL A 349 -10.16 -11.99 -8.10
N ILE A 350 -9.53 -12.45 -9.17
CA ILE A 350 -8.13 -12.87 -9.18
C ILE A 350 -7.27 -11.63 -9.45
N VAL A 351 -6.63 -11.12 -8.39
CA VAL A 351 -5.88 -9.85 -8.45
C VAL A 351 -4.50 -10.02 -9.06
N LEU A 352 -3.85 -11.18 -8.84
CA LEU A 352 -2.57 -11.56 -9.43
C LEU A 352 -2.70 -13.00 -9.90
N GLY A 353 -2.30 -13.30 -11.14
CA GLY A 353 -2.52 -14.63 -11.68
C GLY A 353 -2.28 -14.75 -13.18
N ARG A 354 -2.95 -15.74 -13.77
CA ARG A 354 -2.87 -16.06 -15.18
C ARG A 354 -4.16 -16.67 -15.70
N ASN A 355 -4.34 -16.61 -17.01
CA ASN A 355 -5.29 -17.44 -17.75
C ASN A 355 -4.53 -18.28 -18.81
N GLU A 356 -5.19 -18.80 -19.84
CA GLU A 356 -4.50 -19.61 -20.86
C GLU A 356 -3.59 -18.81 -21.81
N ARG A 357 -3.68 -17.48 -21.80
CA ARG A 357 -3.03 -16.60 -22.78
C ARG A 357 -2.02 -15.66 -22.15
N ILE A 358 -2.33 -15.12 -20.97
CA ILE A 358 -1.54 -14.07 -20.31
C ILE A 358 -1.27 -14.41 -18.85
N ALA A 359 -0.20 -13.85 -18.28
CA ALA A 359 0.04 -13.81 -16.84
C ALA A 359 0.43 -12.39 -16.43
N TRP A 360 0.06 -12.01 -15.20
CA TRP A 360 0.35 -10.70 -14.64
C TRP A 360 0.76 -10.77 -13.18
N GLY A 361 1.60 -9.81 -12.81
CA GLY A 361 2.12 -9.63 -11.45
C GLY A 361 2.13 -8.15 -11.08
N ALA A 362 2.36 -7.85 -9.82
CA ALA A 362 2.37 -6.47 -9.34
C ALA A 362 3.34 -6.25 -8.19
N THR A 363 3.89 -5.05 -8.16
CA THR A 363 4.52 -4.46 -6.98
C THR A 363 3.86 -3.11 -6.72
N THR A 364 3.80 -2.68 -5.46
CA THR A 364 3.38 -1.31 -5.13
C THR A 364 4.22 -0.26 -5.85
N ASN A 365 3.55 0.68 -6.51
CA ASN A 365 4.16 1.89 -7.02
C ASN A 365 3.85 3.03 -6.03
N PRO A 366 4.85 3.64 -5.39
CA PRO A 366 4.58 4.57 -4.31
C PRO A 366 4.04 5.94 -4.74
N MET A 367 3.39 6.08 -5.91
CA MET A 367 2.95 7.38 -6.45
C MET A 367 2.21 8.24 -5.42
N ASP A 368 2.49 9.54 -5.51
CA ASP A 368 1.94 10.58 -4.65
C ASP A 368 0.53 10.98 -5.13
N VAL A 369 -0.45 10.26 -4.57
CA VAL A 369 -1.89 10.39 -4.84
C VAL A 369 -2.68 10.99 -3.66
N THR A 370 -1.97 11.56 -2.68
CA THR A 370 -2.55 12.18 -1.48
C THR A 370 -1.98 13.58 -1.30
N ASP A 371 -2.81 14.56 -0.91
CA ASP A 371 -2.32 15.85 -0.41
C ASP A 371 -3.03 16.17 0.91
N VAL A 372 -2.29 16.64 1.92
CA VAL A 372 -2.82 17.15 3.19
C VAL A 372 -2.87 18.67 3.16
N TYR A 373 -4.00 19.24 3.57
CA TYR A 373 -4.21 20.69 3.56
C TYR A 373 -4.45 21.25 4.96
N GLU A 374 -3.87 22.41 5.22
CA GLU A 374 -4.38 23.33 6.23
C GLU A 374 -5.50 24.18 5.61
N GLU A 375 -6.73 23.99 6.09
CA GLU A 375 -7.90 24.72 5.65
C GLU A 375 -8.23 25.85 6.62
N ARG A 376 -8.61 27.02 6.09
CA ARG A 376 -9.26 28.08 6.86
C ARG A 376 -10.77 27.87 6.81
N VAL A 377 -11.45 27.89 7.95
CA VAL A 377 -12.89 27.55 8.02
C VAL A 377 -13.75 28.61 8.68
N ILE A 378 -15.02 28.61 8.29
CA ILE A 378 -16.11 29.31 8.98
C ILE A 378 -16.81 28.30 9.88
N LEU A 379 -16.96 28.65 11.16
CA LEU A 379 -17.75 27.87 12.11
C LEU A 379 -19.20 28.35 12.17
N ASP A 380 -20.11 27.42 12.43
CA ASP A 380 -21.43 27.76 12.93
C ASP A 380 -21.34 28.18 14.40
N ILE A 381 -21.91 29.32 14.75
CA ILE A 381 -21.77 29.90 16.11
C ILE A 381 -22.46 29.02 17.17
N ALA A 382 -23.57 28.37 16.83
CA ALA A 382 -24.33 27.59 17.80
C ALA A 382 -23.69 26.23 18.09
N THR A 383 -23.22 25.55 17.05
CA THR A 383 -22.68 24.19 17.13
C THR A 383 -21.15 24.15 17.23
N GLN A 384 -20.48 25.26 16.92
CA GLN A 384 -19.02 25.36 16.78
C GLN A 384 -18.43 24.39 15.74
N LEU A 385 -19.26 23.86 14.85
CA LEU A 385 -18.82 22.97 13.78
C LEU A 385 -18.39 23.77 12.54
N PRO A 386 -17.32 23.36 11.85
CA PRO A 386 -16.98 23.88 10.52
C PRO A 386 -18.13 23.67 9.53
N ILE A 387 -18.58 24.75 8.90
CA ILE A 387 -19.66 24.73 7.89
C ILE A 387 -19.20 25.10 6.48
N ALA A 388 -18.07 25.81 6.37
CA ALA A 388 -17.45 26.11 5.09
C ALA A 388 -15.93 26.24 5.24
N ALA A 389 -15.18 25.81 4.22
CA ALA A 389 -13.79 26.18 4.02
C ALA A 389 -13.71 27.44 3.15
N ILE A 390 -12.70 28.27 3.35
CA ILE A 390 -12.42 29.44 2.49
C ILE A 390 -11.47 29.00 1.39
N PHE A 391 -11.77 29.31 0.13
CA PHE A 391 -10.88 29.11 -1.00
C PHE A 391 -10.92 30.33 -1.92
N ARG A 392 -9.80 31.06 -2.06
CA ARG A 392 -9.69 32.27 -2.88
C ARG A 392 -10.84 33.28 -2.62
N ASP A 393 -11.13 33.52 -1.34
CA ASP A 393 -12.23 34.36 -0.83
C ASP A 393 -13.67 33.85 -1.13
N GLN A 394 -13.79 32.61 -1.62
CA GLN A 394 -15.06 31.94 -1.81
C GLN A 394 -15.29 30.88 -0.74
N ARG A 395 -16.57 30.59 -0.46
CA ARG A 395 -16.95 29.53 0.50
C ARG A 395 -17.08 28.20 -0.24
N ARG A 396 -16.27 27.21 0.15
CA ARG A 396 -16.46 25.79 -0.18
C ARG A 396 -17.27 25.12 0.91
N ARG A 397 -18.24 24.30 0.52
CA ARG A 397 -19.15 23.66 1.47
C ARG A 397 -18.42 22.59 2.28
N ILE A 398 -18.68 22.53 3.58
CA ILE A 398 -18.37 21.38 4.43
C ILE A 398 -19.67 20.62 4.71
N LEU A 399 -19.66 19.30 4.55
CA LEU A 399 -20.78 18.44 4.91
C LEU A 399 -20.53 17.77 6.25
N ALA A 400 -21.49 17.90 7.17
CA ALA A 400 -21.54 17.12 8.38
C ALA A 400 -22.37 15.84 8.17
N ILE A 401 -21.72 14.69 8.34
CA ILE A 401 -22.30 13.36 8.18
C ILE A 401 -22.52 12.78 9.59
N PRO A 402 -23.78 12.64 10.05
CA PRO A 402 -24.09 12.10 11.37
C PRO A 402 -23.42 10.74 11.62
N GLN A 403 -22.86 10.57 12.81
CA GLN A 403 -22.21 9.33 13.23
C GLN A 403 -22.95 8.70 14.40
N VAL A 404 -23.13 7.39 14.33
CA VAL A 404 -23.56 6.56 15.47
C VAL A 404 -22.58 5.40 15.58
N PHE A 405 -22.00 5.26 16.76
CA PHE A 405 -21.08 4.18 17.09
C PHE A 405 -21.77 3.18 18.00
N ARG A 406 -21.48 1.91 17.78
CA ARG A 406 -22.00 0.80 18.57
C ARG A 406 -20.87 -0.14 18.94
N ALA A 407 -21.03 -0.86 20.05
CA ALA A 407 -20.06 -1.84 20.47
C ALA A 407 -20.72 -3.07 21.10
N ASN A 408 -20.22 -4.25 20.73
CA ASN A 408 -20.57 -5.51 21.37
C ASN A 408 -20.09 -5.51 22.84
N GLN A 409 -20.78 -6.26 23.70
CA GLN A 409 -20.45 -6.39 25.12
C GLN A 409 -20.12 -7.85 25.50
N PRO A 410 -19.08 -8.47 24.88
CA PRO A 410 -18.78 -9.87 25.11
C PRO A 410 -18.38 -10.14 26.56
N GLY A 411 -18.88 -11.25 27.10
CA GLY A 411 -18.58 -11.75 28.44
C GLY A 411 -19.56 -11.28 29.51
N ASN A 412 -20.66 -10.62 29.13
CA ASN A 412 -21.73 -10.24 30.05
C ASN A 412 -22.85 -11.29 30.13
N GLY A 413 -22.78 -12.35 29.33
CA GLY A 413 -23.75 -13.46 29.31
C GLY A 413 -25.06 -13.14 28.57
N THR A 414 -25.15 -11.99 27.89
CA THR A 414 -26.31 -11.58 27.08
C THR A 414 -25.94 -11.65 25.60
N PRO A 415 -26.47 -12.63 24.85
CA PRO A 415 -26.20 -12.71 23.43
C PRO A 415 -26.68 -11.48 22.66
N ASP A 416 -25.94 -11.11 21.61
CA ASP A 416 -26.28 -10.02 20.69
C ASP A 416 -26.43 -8.63 21.37
N ASP A 417 -25.72 -8.39 22.47
CA ASP A 417 -25.79 -7.14 23.22
C ASP A 417 -24.93 -6.03 22.60
N LEU A 418 -25.57 -5.27 21.70
CA LEU A 418 -24.95 -4.17 20.97
C LEU A 418 -25.32 -2.80 21.58
N ALA A 419 -24.40 -2.23 22.37
CA ALA A 419 -24.61 -0.94 23.04
C ALA A 419 -24.33 0.25 22.11
N VAL A 420 -25.20 1.27 22.15
CA VAL A 420 -24.95 2.57 21.49
C VAL A 420 -24.00 3.41 22.34
N ILE A 421 -22.94 3.94 21.72
CA ILE A 421 -21.96 4.78 22.41
C ILE A 421 -22.33 6.26 22.20
N PRO A 422 -22.59 7.02 23.27
CA PRO A 422 -22.96 8.43 23.15
C PRO A 422 -21.78 9.28 22.67
N PRO A 423 -22.02 10.36 21.91
CA PRO A 423 -20.99 11.35 21.58
C PRO A 423 -20.38 11.98 22.83
N GLY A 424 -19.10 12.33 22.78
CA GLY A 424 -18.35 12.96 23.88
C GLY A 424 -17.01 12.29 24.15
N THR A 425 -16.35 12.69 25.23
CA THR A 425 -15.06 12.12 25.64
C THR A 425 -15.29 11.01 26.67
N LEU A 426 -14.82 9.80 26.36
CA LEU A 426 -14.88 8.65 27.24
C LEU A 426 -13.82 8.74 28.35
N PRO A 427 -13.96 8.01 29.47
CA PRO A 427 -12.95 7.99 30.54
C PRO A 427 -11.56 7.56 30.08
N SER A 428 -11.45 6.81 28.98
CA SER A 428 -10.20 6.44 28.32
C SER A 428 -9.49 7.61 27.62
N GLY A 429 -10.16 8.74 27.44
CA GLY A 429 -9.70 9.88 26.64
C GLY A 429 -10.14 9.83 25.18
N VAL A 430 -10.70 8.72 24.69
CA VAL A 430 -11.21 8.60 23.31
C VAL A 430 -12.39 9.55 23.11
N SER A 431 -12.33 10.38 22.07
CA SER A 431 -13.38 11.33 21.71
C SER A 431 -14.28 10.73 20.62
N VAL A 432 -15.56 10.56 20.93
CA VAL A 432 -16.58 10.03 20.02
C VAL A 432 -17.28 11.20 19.32
N PRO A 433 -17.04 11.45 18.02
CA PRO A 433 -17.62 12.59 17.33
C PRO A 433 -19.09 12.33 16.97
N PRO A 434 -19.98 13.33 17.05
CA PRO A 434 -21.36 13.20 16.58
C PRO A 434 -21.48 13.25 15.05
N VAL A 435 -20.46 13.78 14.36
CA VAL A 435 -20.42 13.93 12.90
C VAL A 435 -19.01 13.68 12.37
N ALA A 436 -18.91 13.13 11.16
CA ALA A 436 -17.71 13.21 10.34
C ALA A 436 -17.87 14.40 9.37
N LEU A 437 -16.81 15.17 9.15
CA LEU A 437 -16.86 16.34 8.28
C LEU A 437 -16.08 16.08 7.00
N VAL A 438 -16.66 16.41 5.84
CA VAL A 438 -16.01 16.24 4.52
C VAL A 438 -16.14 17.48 3.66
N ILE A 439 -15.18 17.71 2.77
CA ILE A 439 -15.19 18.75 1.73
C ILE A 439 -15.46 18.08 0.38
N PRO A 440 -16.71 18.11 -0.14
CA PRO A 440 -17.07 17.36 -1.36
C PRO A 440 -16.22 17.74 -2.58
N ASP A 441 -15.99 19.04 -2.78
CA ASP A 441 -15.26 19.58 -3.93
C ASP A 441 -13.78 19.14 -3.96
N ARG A 442 -13.26 18.59 -2.86
CA ARG A 442 -11.91 17.99 -2.76
C ARG A 442 -11.97 16.46 -2.78
N ASN A 443 -12.69 15.88 -3.73
CA ASN A 443 -12.89 14.42 -3.79
C ASN A 443 -13.43 13.81 -2.48
N ASN A 444 -14.37 14.48 -1.82
CA ASN A 444 -14.88 14.11 -0.50
C ASN A 444 -13.81 14.05 0.62
N ALA A 445 -12.76 14.88 0.54
CA ALA A 445 -11.69 14.96 1.54
C ALA A 445 -12.24 15.06 2.97
N PRO A 446 -11.92 14.11 3.87
CA PRO A 446 -12.29 14.20 5.28
C PRO A 446 -11.46 15.26 6.00
N ILE A 447 -12.09 15.92 6.97
CA ILE A 447 -11.39 16.70 8.00
C ILE A 447 -10.95 15.76 9.10
N ILE A 448 -9.64 15.56 9.23
CA ILE A 448 -9.00 14.61 10.16
C ILE A 448 -8.65 15.22 11.51
N ARG A 449 -8.57 16.56 11.57
CA ARG A 449 -8.25 17.28 12.81
C ARG A 449 -8.82 18.69 12.79
N VAL A 450 -9.48 19.09 13.87
CA VAL A 450 -9.77 20.50 14.14
C VAL A 450 -8.56 21.12 14.83
N VAL A 451 -8.08 22.25 14.32
CA VAL A 451 -6.95 22.98 14.89
C VAL A 451 -7.51 24.06 15.81
N LYS A 452 -7.22 23.95 17.10
CA LYS A 452 -7.65 24.94 18.09
C LYS A 452 -6.67 26.11 18.11
N SER A 453 -7.11 27.28 17.66
CA SER A 453 -6.39 28.57 17.66
C SER A 453 -7.26 29.67 18.31
N GLU A 454 -6.79 30.93 18.28
CA GLU A 454 -7.53 32.08 18.80
C GLU A 454 -8.93 32.24 18.15
N LEU A 455 -9.85 32.91 18.87
CA LEU A 455 -11.31 32.92 18.66
C LEU A 455 -11.82 33.43 17.30
N THR A 456 -10.96 33.83 16.36
CA THR A 456 -11.37 34.49 15.10
C THR A 456 -10.78 33.88 13.82
N ASP A 457 -9.81 32.97 13.88
CA ASP A 457 -9.20 32.34 12.70
C ASP A 457 -9.11 30.81 12.85
N PHE A 458 -10.23 30.15 12.57
CA PHE A 458 -10.36 28.71 12.74
C PHE A 458 -9.74 27.93 11.60
N ARG A 459 -8.97 26.89 11.95
CA ARG A 459 -8.27 26.04 10.99
C ARG A 459 -8.60 24.57 11.22
N VAL A 460 -8.48 23.78 10.15
CA VAL A 460 -8.60 22.32 10.23
C VAL A 460 -7.57 21.67 9.30
N LEU A 461 -7.24 20.41 9.58
CA LEU A 461 -6.50 19.56 8.64
C LEU A 461 -7.50 18.73 7.84
N SER A 462 -7.43 18.83 6.51
CA SER A 462 -8.13 17.95 5.58
C SER A 462 -7.13 17.09 4.81
N VAL A 463 -7.57 15.94 4.30
CA VAL A 463 -6.73 15.08 3.44
C VAL A 463 -7.48 14.71 2.18
N GLN A 464 -6.90 15.02 1.02
CA GLN A 464 -7.46 14.70 -0.29
C GLN A 464 -6.70 13.49 -0.85
N TYR A 465 -7.43 12.44 -1.20
CA TYR A 465 -6.87 11.19 -1.72
C TYR A 465 -7.77 10.65 -2.84
N THR A 466 -7.17 10.05 -3.86
CA THR A 466 -7.88 9.59 -5.07
C THR A 466 -8.95 8.54 -4.74
N GLY A 467 -8.66 7.66 -3.76
CA GLY A 467 -9.57 6.58 -3.35
C GLY A 467 -10.78 6.97 -2.49
N PHE A 468 -10.94 8.25 -2.09
CA PHE A 468 -12.13 8.74 -1.38
C PHE A 468 -13.33 9.03 -2.29
N GLY A 469 -13.10 9.07 -3.60
CA GLY A 469 -14.14 9.14 -4.63
C GLY A 469 -14.69 7.77 -5.06
N PRO A 470 -15.64 7.76 -5.99
CA PRO A 470 -16.05 6.55 -6.71
C PRO A 470 -14.91 6.03 -7.59
N THR A 471 -14.67 4.72 -7.61
CA THR A 471 -13.59 4.06 -8.38
C THR A 471 -14.02 2.69 -8.92
N ARG A 472 -13.21 2.07 -9.78
CA ARG A 472 -13.62 0.98 -10.69
C ARG A 472 -12.63 -0.18 -10.82
N GLU A 473 -11.79 -0.42 -9.82
CA GLU A 473 -10.72 -1.45 -9.86
C GLU A 473 -11.23 -2.84 -10.26
N LEU A 474 -12.45 -3.20 -9.85
CA LEU A 474 -13.05 -4.50 -10.18
C LEU A 474 -13.17 -4.72 -11.70
N ASP A 475 -13.48 -3.67 -12.46
CA ASP A 475 -13.60 -3.74 -13.92
C ASP A 475 -12.26 -4.15 -14.56
N THR A 476 -11.13 -3.72 -13.98
CA THR A 476 -9.78 -4.11 -14.44
C THR A 476 -9.63 -5.63 -14.45
N PHE A 477 -9.90 -6.26 -13.31
CA PHE A 477 -9.66 -7.69 -13.14
C PHE A 477 -10.65 -8.55 -13.91
N LEU A 478 -11.93 -8.14 -13.98
CA LEU A 478 -12.93 -8.87 -14.78
C LEU A 478 -12.58 -8.88 -16.27
N ILE A 479 -12.01 -7.77 -16.78
CA ILE A 479 -11.45 -7.74 -18.14
C ILE A 479 -10.25 -8.69 -18.27
N TRP A 480 -9.33 -8.70 -17.30
CA TRP A 480 -8.13 -9.54 -17.35
C TRP A 480 -8.39 -11.02 -17.19
N HIS A 481 -9.41 -11.43 -16.44
CA HIS A 481 -9.79 -12.84 -16.31
C HIS A 481 -10.02 -13.51 -17.69
N ARG A 482 -10.42 -12.74 -18.71
CA ARG A 482 -10.65 -13.20 -20.08
C ARG A 482 -9.75 -12.53 -21.13
N ALA A 483 -8.73 -11.79 -20.71
CA ALA A 483 -7.85 -11.08 -21.63
C ALA A 483 -7.07 -12.06 -22.51
N LYS A 484 -7.04 -11.79 -23.81
CA LYS A 484 -6.42 -12.67 -24.80
C LYS A 484 -5.04 -12.20 -25.25
N ASN A 485 -4.74 -10.94 -25.01
CA ASN A 485 -3.57 -10.24 -25.53
C ASN A 485 -3.31 -8.94 -24.74
N LEU A 486 -2.27 -8.22 -25.15
CA LEU A 486 -1.81 -6.99 -24.51
C LEU A 486 -2.83 -5.84 -24.59
N GLU A 487 -3.64 -5.79 -25.64
CA GLU A 487 -4.65 -4.73 -25.81
C GLU A 487 -5.80 -4.90 -24.81
N ASP A 488 -6.24 -6.14 -24.55
CA ASP A 488 -7.19 -6.41 -23.46
C ASP A 488 -6.60 -6.04 -22.09
N PHE A 489 -5.32 -6.32 -21.88
CA PHE A 489 -4.63 -5.95 -20.64
C PHE A 489 -4.62 -4.43 -20.44
N LYS A 490 -4.16 -3.67 -21.45
CA LYS A 490 -4.17 -2.21 -21.45
C LYS A 490 -5.56 -1.61 -21.23
N ARG A 491 -6.58 -2.20 -21.87
CA ARG A 491 -7.98 -1.79 -21.72
C ARG A 491 -8.47 -1.98 -20.29
N GLY A 492 -8.17 -3.12 -19.66
CA GLY A 492 -8.47 -3.35 -18.25
C GLY A 492 -7.78 -2.32 -17.35
N LEU A 493 -6.50 -2.05 -17.62
CA LEU A 493 -5.68 -1.13 -16.81
C LEU A 493 -6.22 0.31 -16.74
N GLN A 494 -7.01 0.74 -17.72
CA GLN A 494 -7.66 2.07 -17.70
C GLN A 494 -8.70 2.24 -16.59
N TYR A 495 -9.12 1.16 -15.92
CA TYR A 495 -10.09 1.18 -14.81
C TYR A 495 -9.44 0.93 -13.45
N PHE A 496 -8.11 0.91 -13.37
CA PHE A 496 -7.38 0.77 -12.11
C PHE A 496 -7.12 2.16 -11.53
N ASP A 497 -8.12 2.73 -10.88
CA ASP A 497 -8.18 4.16 -10.58
C ASP A 497 -7.27 4.54 -9.40
N PHE A 498 -7.15 3.70 -8.37
CA PHE A 498 -6.27 3.97 -7.23
C PHE A 498 -5.59 2.68 -6.70
N GLY A 499 -4.78 2.79 -5.65
CA GLY A 499 -3.96 1.67 -5.14
C GLY A 499 -2.54 1.66 -5.71
N SER A 500 -2.34 2.30 -6.87
CA SER A 500 -1.07 2.58 -7.54
C SER A 500 -0.07 1.40 -7.60
N GLN A 501 0.06 0.77 -8.76
CA GLN A 501 0.85 -0.45 -8.93
C GLN A 501 1.80 -0.36 -10.14
N ASN A 502 2.91 -1.11 -10.07
CA ASN A 502 3.73 -1.46 -11.23
C ASN A 502 3.33 -2.87 -11.66
N TRP A 503 2.81 -3.02 -12.87
CA TRP A 503 2.29 -4.27 -13.41
C TRP A 503 3.28 -4.94 -14.35
N ALA A 504 3.47 -6.22 -14.10
CA ALA A 504 4.15 -7.15 -14.99
C ALA A 504 3.12 -7.76 -15.95
N TYR A 505 3.47 -7.89 -17.23
CA TYR A 505 2.65 -8.59 -18.22
C TYR A 505 3.52 -9.52 -19.06
N VAL A 506 3.08 -10.77 -19.23
CA VAL A 506 3.63 -11.71 -20.22
C VAL A 506 2.50 -12.43 -20.96
N ASP A 507 2.75 -12.83 -22.19
CA ASP A 507 1.82 -13.67 -22.96
C ASP A 507 2.49 -14.80 -23.74
N VAL A 508 1.66 -15.72 -24.21
CA VAL A 508 2.06 -16.86 -25.04
C VAL A 508 2.51 -16.48 -26.46
N ASP A 509 2.24 -15.24 -26.89
CA ASP A 509 2.68 -14.70 -28.19
C ASP A 509 4.10 -14.11 -28.11
N GLY A 510 4.72 -14.14 -26.93
CA GLY A 510 6.11 -13.74 -26.69
C GLY A 510 6.27 -12.32 -26.17
N ASN A 511 5.18 -11.60 -25.89
CA ASN A 511 5.26 -10.23 -25.39
C ASN A 511 5.64 -10.21 -23.91
N ILE A 512 6.48 -9.24 -23.56
CA ILE A 512 6.75 -8.83 -22.18
C ILE A 512 6.47 -7.33 -22.06
N ALA A 513 5.79 -6.91 -21.00
CA ALA A 513 5.49 -5.50 -20.81
C ALA A 513 5.45 -5.10 -19.33
N TYR A 514 5.64 -3.80 -19.12
CA TYR A 514 5.57 -3.12 -17.84
C TYR A 514 4.62 -1.92 -18.00
N PHE A 515 3.76 -1.72 -16.99
CA PHE A 515 2.93 -0.52 -16.90
C PHE A 515 2.84 -0.05 -15.45
N THR A 516 2.88 1.25 -15.21
CA THR A 516 2.32 1.83 -13.98
C THR A 516 0.84 2.12 -14.16
N SER A 517 0.05 2.02 -13.09
CA SER A 517 -1.33 2.49 -13.06
C SER A 517 -1.71 3.18 -11.76
N GLY A 518 -2.87 3.81 -11.75
CA GLY A 518 -3.36 4.72 -10.72
C GLY A 518 -3.56 6.12 -11.31
N GLU A 519 -4.64 6.78 -10.91
CA GLU A 519 -4.99 8.13 -11.32
C GLU A 519 -4.16 9.15 -10.54
N LEU A 520 -2.98 9.49 -11.07
CA LEU A 520 -2.07 10.45 -10.47
C LEU A 520 -2.54 11.89 -10.74
N PRO A 521 -3.01 12.66 -9.74
CA PRO A 521 -3.53 14.01 -9.95
C PRO A 521 -2.45 14.99 -10.41
N LEU A 522 -2.80 15.83 -11.40
CA LEU A 522 -1.99 16.99 -11.75
C LEU A 522 -2.23 18.12 -10.76
N ARG A 523 -1.16 18.81 -10.34
CA ARG A 523 -1.19 19.91 -9.37
C ARG A 523 -0.91 21.25 -10.05
N GLU A 524 -1.64 22.30 -9.69
CA GLU A 524 -1.62 23.61 -10.37
C GLU A 524 -0.20 24.18 -10.50
N ASP A 525 0.52 24.29 -9.39
CA ASP A 525 1.90 24.83 -9.35
C ASP A 525 2.88 24.01 -10.20
N LEU A 526 2.80 22.69 -10.13
CA LEU A 526 3.64 21.82 -10.95
C LEU A 526 3.38 22.01 -12.45
N GLN A 527 2.15 22.40 -12.86
CA GLN A 527 1.88 22.73 -14.26
C GLN A 527 2.47 24.07 -14.71
N GLU A 528 2.86 24.94 -13.78
CA GLU A 528 3.61 26.17 -14.05
C GLU A 528 5.12 25.94 -14.14
N GLY A 529 5.56 24.72 -13.83
CA GLY A 529 6.97 24.35 -13.88
C GLY A 529 7.70 24.62 -12.57
N MET A 530 7.07 24.99 -11.46
CA MET A 530 7.76 25.01 -10.17
C MET A 530 6.80 24.93 -9.00
N PRO A 531 7.21 24.33 -7.86
CA PRO A 531 6.39 24.39 -6.64
C PRO A 531 6.18 25.83 -6.17
N ASP A 532 4.96 26.17 -5.75
CA ASP A 532 4.62 27.48 -5.17
C ASP A 532 4.72 27.45 -3.64
N GLY A 533 5.94 27.36 -3.11
CA GLY A 533 6.18 27.15 -1.68
C GLY A 533 6.47 25.69 -1.34
N PRO A 534 5.80 25.10 -0.32
CA PRO A 534 5.97 23.69 0.02
C PRO A 534 5.60 22.80 -1.17
N PRO A 535 6.47 21.82 -1.53
CA PRO A 535 6.14 20.86 -2.57
C PRO A 535 5.03 19.91 -2.11
N PRO A 536 4.44 19.10 -3.02
CA PRO A 536 3.25 18.30 -2.72
C PRO A 536 3.36 17.38 -1.50
N PHE A 537 4.55 16.84 -1.24
CA PHE A 537 4.85 16.00 -0.08
C PHE A 537 5.03 16.77 1.24
N PHE A 538 4.34 17.90 1.40
CA PHE A 538 4.25 18.71 2.62
C PHE A 538 2.81 19.17 2.80
N ILE A 539 2.38 19.43 4.03
CA ILE A 539 1.09 20.08 4.28
C ILE A 539 0.98 21.38 3.45
N ARG A 540 -0.07 21.46 2.63
CA ARG A 540 -0.32 22.57 1.70
C ARG A 540 -1.34 23.56 2.25
N ASN A 541 -1.25 24.81 1.81
CA ASN A 541 -2.29 25.82 2.06
C ASN A 541 -3.58 25.48 1.28
N GLY A 542 -4.65 25.10 1.99
CA GLY A 542 -5.95 24.75 1.42
C GLY A 542 -6.84 25.95 1.04
N ALA A 543 -6.50 27.14 1.55
CA ALA A 543 -7.24 28.36 1.24
C ALA A 543 -6.94 28.95 -0.14
N GLY A 544 -5.91 28.44 -0.82
CA GLY A 544 -5.50 28.89 -2.17
C GLY A 544 -5.06 30.36 -2.22
N ALA A 545 -4.77 30.96 -1.06
CA ALA A 545 -4.34 32.35 -0.93
C ALA A 545 -3.61 32.58 0.40
N ILE A 546 -2.67 33.52 0.38
CA ILE A 546 -2.13 34.18 1.57
C ILE A 546 -2.98 35.42 1.82
N PHE A 547 -3.43 35.62 3.07
CA PHE A 547 -4.28 36.73 3.46
C PHE A 547 -3.49 37.73 4.32
N ARG A 548 -3.77 39.02 4.13
CA ARG A 548 -3.30 40.08 5.02
C ARG A 548 -4.08 40.06 6.33
N GLY A 549 -3.59 40.78 7.34
CA GLY A 549 -4.25 40.90 8.64
C GLY A 549 -5.65 41.52 8.60
N ASP A 550 -6.00 42.26 7.54
CA ASP A 550 -7.34 42.80 7.29
C ASP A 550 -8.29 41.81 6.59
N GLY A 551 -7.83 40.60 6.27
CA GLY A 551 -8.58 39.57 5.57
C GLY A 551 -8.56 39.68 4.04
N SER A 552 -7.91 40.69 3.46
CA SER A 552 -7.74 40.79 2.00
C SER A 552 -6.71 39.79 1.47
N ILE A 553 -6.88 39.32 0.23
CA ILE A 553 -5.89 38.44 -0.42
C ILE A 553 -4.60 39.22 -0.70
N GLU A 554 -3.49 38.73 -0.15
CA GLU A 554 -2.14 39.19 -0.49
C GLU A 554 -1.67 38.60 -1.80
N ARG A 555 -1.76 37.26 -1.92
CA ARG A 555 -1.25 36.49 -3.05
C ARG A 555 -2.08 35.22 -3.22
N ILE A 556 -2.40 34.87 -4.46
CA ILE A 556 -2.99 33.56 -4.79
C ILE A 556 -1.91 32.49 -4.73
N VAL A 557 -2.25 31.32 -4.19
CA VAL A 557 -1.38 30.15 -4.07
C VAL A 557 -1.94 28.99 -4.91
N LYS A 558 -1.06 28.29 -5.64
CA LYS A 558 -1.40 27.29 -6.68
C LYS A 558 -1.31 25.84 -6.15
N HIS A 559 -1.93 25.53 -5.01
CA HIS A 559 -1.77 24.23 -4.32
C HIS A 559 -2.84 23.17 -4.65
N GLU A 560 -3.79 23.48 -5.53
CA GLU A 560 -4.90 22.56 -5.83
C GLU A 560 -4.52 21.46 -6.82
N TRP A 561 -5.29 20.38 -6.79
CA TRP A 561 -5.40 19.51 -7.96
C TRP A 561 -6.08 20.28 -9.08
N VAL A 562 -5.59 20.12 -10.31
CA VAL A 562 -6.13 20.80 -11.49
C VAL A 562 -7.55 20.27 -11.74
N PRO A 563 -8.59 21.14 -11.78
CA PRO A 563 -9.95 20.70 -12.06
C PRO A 563 -10.07 20.05 -13.43
N LEU A 564 -10.90 19.01 -13.54
CA LEU A 564 -11.09 18.27 -14.79
C LEU A 564 -11.60 19.15 -15.94
N GLN A 565 -10.87 19.16 -17.04
CA GLN A 565 -11.21 19.78 -18.31
C GLN A 565 -11.36 18.73 -19.43
N THR A 566 -10.48 17.71 -19.43
CA THR A 566 -10.43 16.63 -20.41
C THR A 566 -10.46 15.28 -19.69
N ARG A 567 -11.54 14.52 -19.87
CA ARG A 567 -11.67 13.19 -19.26
C ARG A 567 -10.92 12.13 -20.08
N GLN A 568 -10.01 11.42 -19.44
CA GLN A 568 -9.32 10.26 -20.00
C GLN A 568 -10.26 9.04 -20.06
N PRO A 569 -10.03 8.06 -20.97
CA PRO A 569 -10.78 6.82 -20.98
C PRO A 569 -10.71 6.11 -19.62
N GLY A 570 -11.86 5.64 -19.12
CA GLY A 570 -11.93 4.93 -17.83
C GLY A 570 -11.87 5.82 -16.59
N GLN A 571 -11.45 7.07 -16.74
CA GLN A 571 -11.16 7.96 -15.60
C GLN A 571 -12.35 8.15 -14.65
N ALA A 572 -12.10 7.93 -13.37
CA ALA A 572 -13.06 8.07 -12.28
C ALA A 572 -12.90 9.40 -11.52
N VAL A 573 -11.70 9.77 -11.08
CA VAL A 573 -11.51 10.99 -10.27
C VAL A 573 -11.90 12.27 -11.03
N PRO A 574 -12.54 13.25 -10.36
CA PRO A 574 -13.03 14.47 -11.01
C PRO A 574 -11.95 15.57 -11.16
N PHE A 575 -10.70 15.18 -11.40
CA PHE A 575 -9.54 16.08 -11.54
C PHE A 575 -8.70 15.68 -12.75
N GLU A 576 -7.92 16.60 -13.31
CA GLU A 576 -6.93 16.21 -14.31
C GLU A 576 -5.91 15.23 -13.69
N ILE A 577 -5.58 14.20 -14.47
CA ILE A 577 -4.63 13.16 -14.08
C ILE A 577 -3.50 13.11 -15.10
N LEU A 578 -2.36 12.54 -14.71
CA LEU A 578 -1.28 12.25 -15.64
C LEU A 578 -1.83 11.31 -16.75
N PRO A 579 -1.76 11.70 -18.03
CA PRO A 579 -2.31 10.89 -19.11
C PRO A 579 -1.66 9.51 -19.19
N PHE A 580 -2.45 8.50 -19.57
CA PHE A 580 -1.98 7.12 -19.61
C PHE A 580 -0.71 6.95 -20.47
N GLU A 581 -0.58 7.69 -21.58
CA GLU A 581 0.59 7.68 -22.44
C GLU A 581 1.84 8.35 -21.86
N GLU A 582 1.70 9.17 -20.83
CA GLU A 582 2.81 9.78 -20.08
C GLU A 582 3.22 8.93 -18.86
N MET A 583 2.39 7.97 -18.45
CA MET A 583 2.72 7.04 -17.37
C MET A 583 3.88 6.11 -17.79
N PRO A 584 4.82 5.80 -16.87
CA PRO A 584 5.88 4.82 -17.12
C PRO A 584 5.37 3.49 -17.68
N GLN A 585 5.80 3.16 -18.89
CA GLN A 585 5.42 1.92 -19.56
C GLN A 585 6.45 1.50 -20.62
N VAL A 586 6.56 0.19 -20.86
CA VAL A 586 7.36 -0.35 -21.96
C VAL A 586 6.80 -1.70 -22.41
N VAL A 587 6.91 -1.97 -23.71
CA VAL A 587 6.56 -3.24 -24.33
C VAL A 587 7.79 -3.74 -25.08
N ASN A 588 8.17 -5.00 -24.85
CA ASN A 588 9.28 -5.68 -25.52
C ASN A 588 10.59 -4.86 -25.56
N PRO A 589 11.13 -4.45 -24.39
CA PRO A 589 12.36 -3.66 -24.37
C PRO A 589 13.54 -4.44 -24.94
N ALA A 590 14.46 -3.74 -25.61
CA ALA A 590 15.62 -4.34 -26.27
C ALA A 590 16.53 -5.15 -25.33
N GLN A 591 16.55 -4.83 -24.03
CA GLN A 591 17.32 -5.57 -23.02
C GLN A 591 16.81 -7.01 -22.82
N GLY A 592 15.56 -7.30 -23.21
CA GLY A 592 14.98 -8.65 -23.17
C GLY A 592 14.57 -9.13 -21.78
N PHE A 593 14.59 -8.28 -20.76
CA PHE A 593 14.06 -8.54 -19.42
C PHE A 593 13.52 -7.24 -18.79
N ILE A 594 12.73 -7.34 -17.72
CA ILE A 594 12.27 -6.22 -16.90
C ILE A 594 12.25 -6.67 -15.46
N ALA A 595 12.63 -5.82 -14.51
CA ALA A 595 12.47 -6.10 -13.09
C ALA A 595 11.88 -4.88 -12.37
N ASN A 596 11.14 -5.14 -11.29
CA ASN A 596 10.70 -4.11 -10.37
C ASN A 596 10.74 -4.62 -8.93
N ALA A 597 11.24 -3.78 -8.03
CA ALA A 597 11.29 -4.03 -6.61
C ALA A 597 10.88 -2.77 -5.82
N ASN A 598 9.80 -2.09 -6.25
CA ASN A 598 9.35 -0.78 -5.75
C ASN A 598 10.36 0.36 -5.92
N ASN A 599 11.38 0.15 -6.76
CA ASN A 599 12.36 1.17 -7.14
C ASN A 599 11.72 2.27 -8.01
N ASP A 600 12.45 3.37 -8.18
CA ASP A 600 12.14 4.38 -9.19
C ASP A 600 12.08 3.71 -10.57
N PRO A 601 10.93 3.75 -11.26
CA PRO A 601 10.76 2.99 -12.48
C PRO A 601 11.51 3.60 -13.68
N ILE A 602 11.78 4.90 -13.67
CA ILE A 602 12.26 5.64 -14.86
C ILE A 602 13.39 6.65 -14.57
N GLY A 603 13.79 6.80 -13.30
CA GLY A 603 14.92 7.63 -12.89
C GLY A 603 14.56 9.10 -12.63
N THR A 604 13.37 9.38 -12.11
CA THR A 604 12.97 10.73 -11.67
C THR A 604 13.72 11.21 -10.43
N THR A 605 14.28 10.33 -9.60
CA THR A 605 14.91 10.73 -8.32
C THR A 605 16.42 10.58 -8.26
N LEU A 606 17.07 10.08 -9.33
CA LEU A 606 18.49 9.71 -9.31
C LEU A 606 19.47 10.85 -9.00
N ASP A 607 19.10 12.11 -9.23
CA ASP A 607 19.92 13.29 -8.88
C ASP A 607 19.49 13.94 -7.55
N ASN A 608 18.71 13.24 -6.74
CA ASN A 608 18.16 13.74 -5.49
C ASN A 608 17.18 14.91 -5.67
N ASN A 609 16.58 15.07 -6.85
CA ASN A 609 15.57 16.09 -7.13
C ASN A 609 14.35 15.51 -7.89
N PRO A 610 13.25 15.20 -7.19
CA PRO A 610 12.04 14.64 -7.80
C PRO A 610 11.18 15.66 -8.58
N LEU A 611 11.61 16.93 -8.66
CA LEU A 611 10.80 18.05 -9.14
C LEU A 611 11.42 18.76 -10.36
N ASN A 612 12.35 18.11 -11.08
CA ASN A 612 13.07 18.71 -12.21
C ASN A 612 12.92 17.97 -13.56
N GLN A 613 12.01 17.01 -13.66
CA GLN A 613 11.65 16.41 -14.95
C GLN A 613 10.49 17.17 -15.58
N LEU A 614 10.64 17.62 -16.82
CA LEU A 614 9.54 18.21 -17.57
C LEU A 614 8.70 17.11 -18.21
N ARG A 615 7.38 17.32 -18.18
CA ARG A 615 6.41 16.51 -18.92
C ARG A 615 6.63 16.60 -20.43
N ARG A 616 5.94 15.71 -21.15
CA ARG A 616 5.95 15.71 -22.62
C ARG A 616 5.53 17.07 -23.17
N GLY A 617 6.30 17.60 -24.13
CA GLY A 617 6.06 18.92 -24.70
C GLY A 617 6.51 20.10 -23.82
N GLY A 618 7.20 19.84 -22.70
CA GLY A 618 7.86 20.87 -21.89
C GLY A 618 6.94 21.74 -21.04
N ARG A 619 5.66 21.36 -20.88
CA ARG A 619 4.68 22.07 -20.06
C ARG A 619 4.46 21.32 -18.74
N GLY A 620 4.92 21.89 -17.63
CA GLY A 620 4.78 21.33 -16.29
C GLY A 620 5.84 20.28 -15.90
N ILE A 621 5.89 19.99 -14.60
CA ILE A 621 6.78 18.99 -13.97
C ILE A 621 6.11 17.62 -14.01
N LEU A 622 6.86 16.61 -14.44
CA LEU A 622 6.55 15.20 -14.27
C LEU A 622 6.96 14.81 -12.85
N TYR A 623 5.99 14.77 -11.95
CA TYR A 623 6.18 14.39 -10.57
C TYR A 623 5.40 13.10 -10.31
N LEU A 624 6.10 12.05 -9.87
CA LEU A 624 5.50 10.76 -9.54
C LEU A 624 5.47 10.51 -8.03
N ASN A 625 6.60 10.73 -7.35
CA ASN A 625 6.76 10.56 -5.90
C ASN A 625 8.06 11.27 -5.44
N PRO A 626 8.23 11.63 -4.14
CA PRO A 626 9.46 12.27 -3.68
C PRO A 626 10.60 11.29 -3.41
N GLY A 627 10.34 9.98 -3.40
CA GLY A 627 11.33 8.94 -3.15
C GLY A 627 10.79 7.55 -3.46
N TYR A 628 11.66 6.54 -3.48
CA TYR A 628 11.29 5.15 -3.77
C TYR A 628 12.04 4.21 -2.81
N SER A 629 11.86 2.90 -2.95
CA SER A 629 12.74 1.95 -2.27
C SER A 629 14.22 2.27 -2.57
N ILE A 630 15.10 2.02 -1.61
CA ILE A 630 16.54 2.28 -1.71
C ILE A 630 17.25 1.52 -2.86
N GLY A 631 16.55 0.61 -3.55
CA GLY A 631 17.04 -0.01 -4.78
C GLY A 631 17.88 -1.28 -4.57
N ALA A 632 18.30 -1.60 -3.35
CA ALA A 632 19.15 -2.76 -3.09
C ALA A 632 18.58 -4.09 -3.64
N ARG A 633 17.27 -4.34 -3.46
CA ARG A 633 16.58 -5.51 -4.03
C ARG A 633 16.57 -5.49 -5.57
N MET A 634 16.26 -4.34 -6.17
CA MET A 634 16.26 -4.16 -7.62
C MET A 634 17.65 -4.41 -8.21
N GLY A 635 18.69 -3.77 -7.64
CA GLY A 635 20.07 -3.93 -8.07
C GLY A 635 20.53 -5.39 -8.01
N ARG A 636 20.14 -6.11 -6.95
CA ARG A 636 20.42 -7.55 -6.81
C ARG A 636 19.77 -8.39 -7.92
N ILE A 637 18.47 -8.20 -8.18
CA ILE A 637 17.74 -8.92 -9.24
C ILE A 637 18.38 -8.65 -10.60
N VAL A 638 18.67 -7.39 -10.92
CA VAL A 638 19.30 -7.00 -12.20
C VAL A 638 20.67 -7.64 -12.36
N ARG A 639 21.52 -7.64 -11.32
CA ARG A 639 22.84 -8.27 -11.37
C ARG A 639 22.77 -9.78 -11.61
N LEU A 640 21.84 -10.47 -10.96
CA LEU A 640 21.64 -11.91 -11.15
C LEU A 640 21.24 -12.24 -12.59
N ILE A 641 20.24 -11.54 -13.13
CA ILE A 641 19.81 -11.70 -14.53
C ILE A 641 20.95 -11.39 -15.50
N GLN A 642 21.65 -10.27 -15.30
CA GLN A 642 22.74 -9.87 -16.19
C GLN A 642 23.90 -10.86 -16.18
N ARG A 643 24.22 -11.43 -15.02
CA ARG A 643 25.28 -12.43 -14.89
C ARG A 643 24.99 -13.69 -15.71
N GLU A 644 23.77 -14.23 -15.63
CA GLU A 644 23.40 -15.42 -16.42
C GLU A 644 23.32 -15.13 -17.93
N LEU A 645 22.93 -13.91 -18.29
CA LEU A 645 22.87 -13.49 -19.69
C LEU A 645 24.22 -13.11 -20.31
N ASP A 646 25.28 -12.97 -19.51
CA ASP A 646 26.60 -12.52 -19.96
C ASP A 646 27.63 -13.68 -19.91
N PRO A 647 28.04 -14.22 -21.07
CA PRO A 647 29.09 -15.23 -21.13
C PRO A 647 30.43 -14.79 -20.53
N ALA A 648 30.73 -13.49 -20.49
CA ALA A 648 31.94 -12.98 -19.86
C ALA A 648 31.90 -13.12 -18.32
N GLN A 649 30.71 -13.26 -17.73
CA GLN A 649 30.49 -13.49 -16.29
C GLN A 649 30.19 -14.95 -15.95
N GLY A 650 30.36 -15.86 -16.92
CA GLY A 650 30.17 -17.30 -16.76
C GLY A 650 28.74 -17.79 -17.01
N GLY A 651 27.84 -16.91 -17.46
CA GLY A 651 26.50 -17.30 -17.90
C GLY A 651 26.51 -18.01 -19.25
N ASP A 652 25.46 -18.77 -19.57
CA ASP A 652 25.32 -19.44 -20.87
C ASP A 652 24.53 -18.58 -21.89
N GLY A 653 24.09 -17.39 -21.48
CA GLY A 653 23.31 -16.46 -22.31
C GLY A 653 21.81 -16.74 -22.33
N ARG A 654 21.34 -17.72 -21.55
CA ARG A 654 19.94 -18.11 -21.39
C ARG A 654 19.56 -18.15 -19.91
N ILE A 655 18.26 -18.10 -19.65
CA ILE A 655 17.68 -18.20 -18.31
C ILE A 655 16.71 -19.37 -18.31
N SER A 656 16.98 -20.32 -17.42
CA SER A 656 16.15 -21.48 -17.14
C SER A 656 15.14 -21.21 -16.03
N LEU A 657 14.20 -22.14 -15.81
CA LEU A 657 13.30 -22.08 -14.64
C LEU A 657 14.08 -22.19 -13.33
N ASP A 658 15.11 -23.03 -13.27
CA ASP A 658 15.97 -23.20 -12.09
C ASP A 658 16.73 -21.90 -11.76
N ASP A 659 17.10 -21.12 -12.77
CA ASP A 659 17.68 -19.78 -12.57
C ASP A 659 16.67 -18.83 -11.95
N MET A 660 15.43 -18.82 -12.45
CA MET A 660 14.35 -17.99 -11.90
C MET A 660 14.09 -18.35 -10.42
N GLU A 661 14.02 -19.64 -10.08
CA GLU A 661 13.85 -20.10 -8.69
C GLU A 661 15.05 -19.71 -7.81
N ARG A 662 16.28 -19.86 -8.32
CA ARG A 662 17.50 -19.44 -7.62
C ARG A 662 17.53 -17.93 -7.36
N PHE A 663 17.07 -17.12 -8.31
CA PHE A 663 16.98 -15.67 -8.12
C PHE A 663 15.98 -15.31 -7.03
N GLN A 664 14.83 -15.99 -7.02
CA GLN A 664 13.77 -15.82 -6.02
C GLN A 664 14.23 -16.23 -4.61
N ALA A 665 15.03 -17.28 -4.51
CA ALA A 665 15.56 -17.76 -3.23
C ALA A 665 16.79 -16.99 -2.73
N ASN A 666 17.31 -16.00 -3.48
CA ASN A 666 18.52 -15.29 -3.10
C ASN A 666 18.30 -14.36 -1.89
N VAL A 667 19.15 -14.51 -0.87
CA VAL A 667 19.11 -13.78 0.41
C VAL A 667 20.34 -12.89 0.64
N GLN A 668 21.06 -12.47 -0.40
CA GLN A 668 22.26 -11.63 -0.23
C GLN A 668 21.93 -10.16 0.07
N MET A 669 22.68 -9.57 1.00
CA MET A 669 22.56 -8.20 1.48
C MET A 669 23.50 -7.26 0.73
N LEU A 670 22.98 -6.60 -0.30
CA LEU A 670 23.77 -5.74 -1.19
C LEU A 670 24.34 -4.49 -0.49
N ASP A 671 23.64 -3.95 0.49
CA ASP A 671 24.13 -2.85 1.31
C ASP A 671 25.33 -3.28 2.17
N ALA A 672 25.30 -4.49 2.72
CA ALA A 672 26.41 -5.04 3.51
C ALA A 672 27.70 -5.19 2.70
N GLU A 673 27.61 -5.58 1.41
CA GLU A 673 28.76 -5.62 0.49
C GLU A 673 29.51 -4.27 0.43
N VAL A 674 28.78 -3.17 0.55
CA VAL A 674 29.33 -1.81 0.51
C VAL A 674 29.84 -1.38 1.88
N PHE A 675 29.06 -1.59 2.95
CA PHE A 675 29.37 -1.02 4.27
C PHE A 675 30.36 -1.85 5.08
N VAL A 676 30.39 -3.17 4.94
CA VAL A 676 31.32 -4.03 5.69
C VAL A 676 32.79 -3.66 5.45
N PRO A 677 33.25 -3.39 4.20
CA PRO A 677 34.60 -2.86 3.98
C PRO A 677 34.93 -1.60 4.80
N TYR A 678 33.98 -0.66 4.94
CA TYR A 678 34.18 0.55 5.76
C TYR A 678 34.23 0.25 7.25
N ILE A 679 33.37 -0.65 7.75
CA ILE A 679 33.40 -1.11 9.14
C ILE A 679 34.76 -1.73 9.47
N ARG A 680 35.27 -2.59 8.57
CA ARG A 680 36.58 -3.23 8.71
C ARG A 680 37.70 -2.19 8.73
N GLN A 681 37.65 -1.20 7.85
CA GLN A 681 38.65 -0.13 7.82
C GLN A 681 38.59 0.74 9.08
N ALA A 682 37.39 1.08 9.56
CA ALA A 682 37.20 1.85 10.78
C ALA A 682 37.77 1.10 12.00
N PHE A 683 37.54 -0.20 12.10
CA PHE A 683 38.12 -1.05 13.13
C PHE A 683 39.65 -1.11 13.03
N ALA A 684 40.21 -1.25 11.82
CA ALA A 684 41.66 -1.22 11.60
C ALA A 684 42.27 0.12 12.05
N ASN A 685 41.62 1.25 11.72
CA ASN A 685 42.04 2.57 12.15
C ASN A 685 41.99 2.73 13.67
N ALA A 686 40.95 2.18 14.32
CA ALA A 686 40.81 2.19 15.77
C ALA A 686 41.91 1.37 16.49
N ARG A 687 42.52 0.38 15.81
CA ARG A 687 43.69 -0.38 16.31
C ARG A 687 45.03 0.29 16.02
N ALA A 688 45.06 1.33 15.18
CA ALA A 688 46.31 1.99 14.81
C ALA A 688 46.91 2.76 15.99
N SER A 689 48.24 2.88 16.00
CA SER A 689 48.93 3.72 16.98
C SER A 689 48.47 5.17 16.84
N GLY A 690 48.10 5.80 17.96
CA GLY A 690 47.58 7.18 17.98
C GLY A 690 46.07 7.31 17.78
N ALA A 691 45.31 6.21 17.68
CA ALA A 691 43.86 6.26 17.67
C ALA A 691 43.31 6.93 18.96
N PRO A 692 42.21 7.71 18.88
CA PRO A 692 41.56 8.27 20.05
C PRO A 692 41.23 7.20 21.08
N ALA A 693 41.50 7.47 22.37
CA ALA A 693 41.38 6.47 23.44
C ALA A 693 40.03 5.74 23.48
N PRO A 694 38.86 6.39 23.25
CA PRO A 694 37.58 5.68 23.19
C PRO A 694 37.49 4.65 22.05
N LEU A 695 38.03 4.98 20.87
CA LEU A 695 38.04 4.07 19.72
C LEU A 695 39.03 2.92 19.92
N ALA A 696 40.21 3.22 20.47
CA ALA A 696 41.20 2.20 20.81
C ALA A 696 40.65 1.21 21.85
N ALA A 697 39.89 1.68 22.85
CA ALA A 697 39.24 0.83 23.84
C ALA A 697 38.17 -0.08 23.20
N LEU A 698 37.31 0.46 22.31
CA LEU A 698 36.36 -0.36 21.54
C LEU A 698 37.07 -1.43 20.72
N ALA A 699 38.20 -1.10 20.10
CA ALA A 699 38.95 -2.04 19.29
C ALA A 699 39.67 -3.13 20.09
N GLN A 700 39.84 -2.94 21.40
CA GLN A 700 40.39 -3.94 22.33
C GLN A 700 39.31 -4.84 22.96
N ASP A 701 38.03 -4.48 22.86
CA ASP A 701 36.95 -5.38 23.29
C ASP A 701 36.92 -6.61 22.37
N ALA A 702 37.12 -7.78 22.96
CA ALA A 702 37.16 -9.05 22.24
C ALA A 702 35.87 -9.33 21.45
N ARG A 703 34.71 -8.85 21.94
CA ARG A 703 33.43 -9.02 21.26
C ARG A 703 33.33 -8.19 19.99
N VAL A 704 33.88 -6.96 20.02
CA VAL A 704 33.94 -6.09 18.83
C VAL A 704 34.89 -6.69 17.79
N ALA A 705 36.06 -7.18 18.24
CA ALA A 705 37.00 -7.86 17.36
C ALA A 705 36.40 -9.12 16.70
N GLU A 706 35.68 -9.94 17.47
CA GLU A 706 34.98 -11.11 16.96
C GLU A 706 33.88 -10.73 15.96
N ALA A 707 33.08 -9.71 16.26
CA ALA A 707 32.03 -9.23 15.37
C ALA A 707 32.59 -8.80 14.01
N VAL A 708 33.66 -7.99 14.01
CA VAL A 708 34.31 -7.54 12.77
C VAL A 708 34.95 -8.70 12.00
N ASP A 709 35.52 -9.69 12.70
CA ASP A 709 36.07 -10.89 12.05
C ASP A 709 34.99 -11.76 11.39
N ARG A 710 33.82 -11.90 12.03
CA ARG A 710 32.65 -12.58 11.43
C ARG A 710 32.20 -11.85 10.17
N LEU A 711 32.05 -10.53 10.22
CA LEU A 711 31.72 -9.71 9.05
C LEU A 711 32.76 -9.84 7.94
N ALA A 712 34.04 -10.00 8.28
CA ALA A 712 35.12 -10.13 7.30
C ALA A 712 35.14 -11.47 6.54
N ARG A 713 34.52 -12.52 7.10
CA ARG A 713 34.44 -13.88 6.51
C ARG A 713 33.09 -14.19 5.88
N TRP A 714 32.13 -13.29 6.04
CA TRP A 714 30.77 -13.43 5.56
C TRP A 714 30.66 -13.20 4.04
N ASP A 715 29.84 -13.98 3.37
CA ASP A 715 29.52 -13.87 1.93
C ASP A 715 28.29 -12.99 1.65
N PHE A 716 27.84 -12.26 2.67
CA PHE A 716 26.68 -11.37 2.66
C PHE A 716 25.32 -12.08 2.55
N SER A 717 25.26 -13.41 2.62
CA SER A 717 24.01 -14.17 2.64
C SER A 717 23.30 -14.06 4.00
N ALA A 718 21.97 -14.00 4.00
CA ALA A 718 21.16 -14.00 5.21
C ALA A 718 20.24 -15.23 5.29
N PRO A 719 20.79 -16.46 5.35
CA PRO A 719 19.99 -17.65 5.63
C PRO A 719 19.41 -17.57 7.05
N THR A 720 18.40 -18.38 7.34
CA THR A 720 17.76 -18.42 8.65
C THR A 720 18.73 -18.93 9.72
N GLY A 721 19.53 -19.95 9.40
CA GLY A 721 20.50 -20.55 10.32
C GLY A 721 19.87 -21.28 11.51
N ILE A 722 18.58 -21.64 11.43
CA ILE A 722 17.84 -22.36 12.47
C ILE A 722 17.00 -23.51 11.87
N PRO A 723 16.79 -24.63 12.59
CA PRO A 723 16.02 -25.77 12.06
C PRO A 723 14.55 -25.46 11.72
N GLU A 724 13.98 -24.42 12.32
CA GLU A 724 12.59 -24.01 12.08
C GLU A 724 12.44 -23.16 10.82
N GLY A 725 13.54 -22.53 10.37
CA GLY A 725 13.57 -21.64 9.22
C GLY A 725 13.52 -22.39 7.90
N TYR A 726 13.28 -21.64 6.83
CA TYR A 726 13.29 -22.16 5.46
C TYR A 726 14.41 -21.48 4.70
N ASP A 727 15.34 -22.27 4.18
CA ASP A 727 16.53 -21.80 3.48
C ASP A 727 16.48 -22.22 2.00
N ALA A 728 17.21 -21.49 1.14
CA ALA A 728 17.25 -21.75 -0.30
C ALA A 728 17.78 -23.15 -0.66
N SER A 729 18.51 -23.78 0.26
CA SER A 729 19.04 -25.14 0.17
C SER A 729 17.97 -26.22 0.45
N ASP A 730 16.80 -25.84 1.01
CA ASP A 730 15.71 -26.77 1.31
C ASP A 730 14.97 -27.18 0.03
N VAL A 731 15.08 -28.46 -0.32
CA VAL A 731 14.45 -29.00 -1.53
C VAL A 731 12.95 -29.20 -1.27
N ASN A 732 12.10 -28.66 -2.16
CA ASN A 732 10.65 -28.86 -2.17
C ASN A 732 9.90 -28.46 -0.89
N GLY A 733 10.38 -27.49 -0.11
CA GLY A 733 9.70 -27.11 1.14
C GLY A 733 10.11 -27.96 2.36
N GLU A 734 10.96 -28.97 2.19
CA GLU A 734 11.36 -29.87 3.28
C GLU A 734 12.55 -29.31 4.06
N ARG A 735 12.26 -28.64 5.17
CA ARG A 735 13.25 -28.07 6.10
C ARG A 735 14.34 -29.07 6.48
N GLN A 736 15.58 -28.69 6.23
CA GLN A 736 16.78 -29.41 6.66
C GLN A 736 17.43 -28.73 7.87
N PRO A 737 18.24 -29.45 8.68
CA PRO A 737 19.08 -28.81 9.68
C PRO A 737 20.08 -27.86 9.02
N PRO A 738 20.29 -26.64 9.55
CA PRO A 738 21.20 -25.67 8.95
C PRO A 738 22.66 -26.16 9.05
N SER A 739 23.40 -25.92 7.98
CA SER A 739 24.85 -26.13 7.91
C SER A 739 25.61 -25.17 8.85
N PRO A 740 26.86 -25.50 9.25
CA PRO A 740 27.71 -24.58 9.98
C PRO A 740 27.92 -23.23 9.27
N GLU A 741 27.95 -23.24 7.94
CA GLU A 741 28.07 -22.06 7.10
C GLU A 741 26.81 -21.19 7.17
N GLU A 742 25.61 -21.79 7.08
CA GLU A 742 24.34 -21.06 7.23
C GLU A 742 24.22 -20.44 8.63
N ILE A 743 24.62 -21.16 9.68
CA ILE A 743 24.64 -20.61 11.05
C ILE A 743 25.61 -19.43 11.13
N ALA A 744 26.82 -19.55 10.58
CA ALA A 744 27.81 -18.49 10.60
C ALA A 744 27.35 -17.24 9.84
N ALA A 745 26.74 -17.42 8.67
CA ALA A 745 26.18 -16.35 7.85
C ALA A 745 24.98 -15.67 8.53
N SER A 746 24.06 -16.44 9.10
CA SER A 746 22.92 -15.93 9.89
C SER A 746 23.38 -15.05 11.06
N VAL A 747 24.41 -15.49 11.80
CA VAL A 747 25.01 -14.69 12.89
C VAL A 747 25.65 -13.41 12.35
N ALA A 748 26.40 -13.47 11.24
CA ALA A 748 27.03 -12.29 10.66
C ALA A 748 25.98 -11.28 10.14
N ALA A 749 24.94 -11.74 9.45
CA ALA A 749 23.80 -10.94 9.01
C ALA A 749 23.10 -10.27 10.19
N THR A 750 22.91 -11.01 11.29
CA THR A 750 22.32 -10.46 12.52
C THR A 750 23.21 -9.39 13.14
N ILE A 751 24.52 -9.60 13.23
CA ILE A 751 25.47 -8.60 13.74
C ILE A 751 25.47 -7.33 12.89
N TYR A 752 25.30 -7.46 11.57
CA TYR A 752 25.23 -6.31 10.68
C TYR A 752 23.92 -5.52 10.83
N SER A 753 22.80 -6.22 11.05
CA SER A 753 21.45 -5.65 11.00
C SER A 753 20.97 -5.01 12.30
N VAL A 754 21.63 -5.32 13.43
CA VAL A 754 21.24 -4.91 14.80
C VAL A 754 22.31 -4.02 15.40
#